data_AF-A0A074WHY7-F1
#
_entry.id   AF-A0A074WHY7-F1
#
_cell.length_a   1.000
_cell.length_b   1.000
_cell.length_c   1.000
_cell.angle_alpha   90.00
_cell.angle_beta   90.00
_cell.angle_gamma   90.00
#
_symmetry.space_group_name_H-M   'P 1'
#
loop_
_entity.id
_entity.type
_entity.pdbx_description
1 polymer ?
#
loop_
_entity_poly.entity_id
_entity_poly.type
_entity_poly.pdbx_seq_one_letter_code
_entity_poly.pdbx_strand_id
1 'polypeptide(L)'
;MPREMKKRGRRGEEKKRKLEEEEEAVDQEFAQPKRQRTEDGGDEAADQQDFVALAQDGAYPNGDYQNGEGQGPPVEQVFFGMLDEEEQEYFKRADEMLEMNNFADAEERSLFLANVYREANGKELKIANSQSCSRLMERLIQLSTPAQLKTLFQKFSGNFMHLFQHRFASHCCEKLFIQAAPAVTDELLHPSKHQDQTTDDGDVYVSMENLFLFTLGEMEGNVGFLMTDRFASHTLRVLLLVLAGEPLSDSTNKSLMQSKKKEHVTVNGSTNDKEDATSKDKEDKRPVPKSFTEALEKLMTASVSGLDTTSLRALATHQLGNPALQLLIRLELTQFGKSKAKDENSIFRTLLPDDPITPECDSASFINGLLFDPIGSHLIECIVEHAPGKMFKSLYRGLLKDRMASLARNEIACYVACKVLERLSKDDLLEAHEQICPQIPSLLERNRFAVIKTLIARCAVRDIDCQAIALQLNEAYNGPEGFDIEKMLKSDTDNTATNGNTAPPPEGMPAHIAEERANPHTIKLQGSLLAQCMILVPGALSALVLESLASLPPTTLKKMASDTIICRTLQAAMTSHNASIISRRKLIQQFFGHIGEMALDSKASRVVDAIWEGTHGLAFIRERIAEELNENEAQLRDNPCGRAVWKNWKMDLYKRRRGEWVKQSKNKASNDGFQSFSEQQQAATNGAAQGGEKKSAIQLARERHAANKAKTQQAREKHVAGGSRPSGGSSNSSKHASEIAIDQRTQLLNSIQDLIIPFIRSADEDAATKHTGHGLAIQGQGPRTALVEYHPPNKLKSLFDVQLPEAAAGKSGLLDVVEKLLKYSVNTWDQGFMDKLYASTNAVGVVSELLLAVLNTNLHVYQVSPALTIVEKTTSKALAKLYGFGGAHGGGISQPGGSASNATSIAIARNTLHPETKTDGINGRRFTLFTSAHGHYSLEKAAQMFGFGSSAVIGVAVDEQGRMLPSALDEAIQASKDKGEVPFYVNATAGTTVLGSYDPIAAIADVCEKHKVWLHIDGSWGGPVIFSAAHKHKLQGIERADSIGVTPHKMLSVPMTCSFLLGKDMRQFQRAMTLPAGYLFHSNEDEDASSANTNATSPPDVERPEAEIWDLADLTPQCGRRGDALKLALSWIYHGSSGFEASIDSAFSAAATLADLVSSNAAFTLVSENPPPCWQVCFYYNKQADKEKNSKTTETIAKKLIPRGFMVDYAPGEVGKFFRVVVNPATRKGTLEGLVKAIEEIGGETQV
;
A
#
# COMPACT_ATOMS: atom_id res chain seq x y z
N MET A 1 -65.29 42.81 18.49
CA MET A 1 -66.44 41.93 18.20
C MET A 1 -66.08 41.03 17.03
N PRO A 2 -66.47 39.75 16.98
CA PRO A 2 -66.54 38.70 18.04
C PRO A 2 -65.67 37.46 17.66
N ARG A 3 -65.01 36.76 18.62
CA ARG A 3 -65.38 35.50 19.33
C ARG A 3 -65.43 34.25 18.41
N GLU A 4 -64.88 33.06 18.76
CA GLU A 4 -64.97 32.24 19.99
C GLU A 4 -63.70 31.35 20.18
N MET A 5 -63.02 31.33 21.35
CA MET A 5 -63.22 30.47 22.55
C MET A 5 -62.99 28.96 22.27
N LYS A 6 -62.01 28.24 22.85
CA LYS A 6 -61.82 27.99 24.30
C LYS A 6 -60.44 27.33 24.62
N LYS A 7 -59.87 27.73 25.76
CA LYS A 7 -58.80 27.06 26.54
C LYS A 7 -59.37 25.95 27.45
N ARG A 8 -58.57 24.90 27.71
CA ARG A 8 -58.18 24.30 29.03
C ARG A 8 -57.82 22.82 28.84
N GLY A 9 -56.82 22.24 29.48
CA GLY A 9 -55.91 22.73 30.53
C GLY A 9 -55.14 21.56 31.19
N ARG A 10 -54.31 21.92 32.19
CA ARG A 10 -53.89 21.10 33.35
C ARG A 10 -53.46 19.65 33.06
N ARG A 11 -52.23 19.46 32.57
CA ARG A 11 -51.44 18.23 32.78
C ARG A 11 -49.94 18.37 32.47
N GLY A 12 -49.49 19.50 31.89
CA GLY A 12 -48.07 19.74 31.57
C GLY A 12 -47.25 20.42 32.66
N GLU A 13 -47.86 21.28 33.49
CA GLU A 13 -47.11 22.09 34.48
C GLU A 13 -46.71 21.33 35.76
N GLU A 14 -47.38 20.22 36.07
CA GLU A 14 -47.06 19.39 37.24
C GLU A 14 -45.93 18.39 36.97
N LYS A 15 -45.65 18.10 35.69
CA LYS A 15 -44.55 17.22 35.27
C LYS A 15 -43.21 17.96 35.16
N LYS A 16 -43.25 19.27 34.90
CA LYS A 16 -42.04 20.10 34.83
C LYS A 16 -41.48 20.45 36.21
N ARG A 17 -42.36 20.66 37.20
CA ARG A 17 -41.95 20.98 38.58
C ARG A 17 -41.40 19.79 39.37
N LYS A 18 -41.72 18.55 38.98
CA LYS A 18 -41.15 17.32 39.57
C LYS A 18 -39.76 16.97 39.03
N LEU A 19 -39.46 17.36 37.79
CA LEU A 19 -38.14 17.14 37.18
C LEU A 19 -37.09 18.13 37.71
N GLU A 20 -37.50 19.37 38.01
CA GLU A 20 -36.62 20.40 38.58
C GLU A 20 -36.34 20.19 40.09
N GLU A 21 -37.20 19.48 40.83
CA GLU A 21 -36.96 19.10 42.25
C GLU A 21 -36.14 17.80 42.41
N GLU A 22 -36.02 16.96 41.35
CA GLU A 22 -35.21 15.72 41.37
C GLU A 22 -33.75 15.95 40.91
N GLU A 23 -33.45 17.02 40.17
CA GLU A 23 -32.08 17.38 39.76
C GLU A 23 -31.28 18.13 40.86
N GLU A 24 -31.92 18.85 41.78
CA GLU A 24 -31.23 19.57 42.88
C GLU A 24 -30.91 18.69 44.11
N ALA A 25 -31.37 17.44 44.16
CA ALA A 25 -31.16 16.53 45.29
C ALA A 25 -29.96 15.57 45.13
N VAL A 26 -29.28 15.58 43.98
CA VAL A 26 -28.19 14.61 43.66
C VAL A 26 -26.79 15.19 43.89
N ASP A 27 -26.64 16.51 44.08
CA ASP A 27 -25.34 17.19 44.19
C ASP A 27 -24.83 17.44 45.63
N GLN A 28 -25.50 16.91 46.67
CA GLN A 28 -25.10 17.13 48.06
C GLN A 28 -24.99 15.87 48.91
N GLU A 29 -24.23 14.85 48.50
CA GLU A 29 -23.75 13.85 49.49
C GLU A 29 -22.59 12.94 49.02
N PHE A 30 -21.43 13.47 48.61
CA PHE A 30 -20.19 12.66 48.63
C PHE A 30 -18.95 13.49 49.00
N ALA A 31 -18.70 13.59 50.30
CA ALA A 31 -17.40 13.91 50.87
C ALA A 31 -16.93 12.80 51.83
N GLN A 32 -15.89 12.08 51.41
CA GLN A 32 -14.86 11.42 52.23
C GLN A 32 -15.12 10.04 52.93
N PRO A 33 -14.05 9.26 53.27
CA PRO A 33 -13.88 7.86 52.81
C PRO A 33 -13.78 6.76 53.91
N LYS A 34 -13.80 5.49 53.44
CA LYS A 34 -13.16 4.23 53.95
C LYS A 34 -14.05 3.08 54.49
N ARG A 35 -13.73 1.89 53.92
CA ARG A 35 -13.53 0.53 54.51
C ARG A 35 -14.72 -0.41 54.87
N GLN A 36 -14.63 -1.58 54.22
CA GLN A 36 -14.78 -2.98 54.70
C GLN A 36 -16.16 -3.60 55.05
N ARG A 37 -16.52 -4.56 54.17
CA ARG A 37 -16.88 -5.99 54.39
C ARG A 37 -18.31 -6.42 54.83
N THR A 38 -18.68 -7.55 54.20
CA THR A 38 -19.55 -8.70 54.56
C THR A 38 -21.08 -8.66 54.39
N GLU A 39 -21.49 -9.59 53.49
CA GLU A 39 -22.55 -10.62 53.59
C GLU A 39 -24.03 -10.32 53.31
N ASP A 40 -24.52 -11.14 52.36
CA ASP A 40 -25.80 -11.83 52.20
C ASP A 40 -27.13 -11.09 52.03
N GLY A 41 -27.78 -11.41 50.89
CA GLY A 41 -29.15 -11.93 50.90
C GLY A 41 -30.18 -11.19 50.04
N GLY A 42 -30.55 -11.80 48.91
CA GLY A 42 -31.97 -11.99 48.56
C GLY A 42 -32.67 -10.97 47.64
N ASP A 43 -32.62 -11.30 46.35
CA ASP A 43 -33.76 -11.51 45.44
C ASP A 43 -34.70 -10.39 44.92
N GLU A 44 -35.03 -10.63 43.63
CA GLU A 44 -36.19 -10.24 42.83
C GLU A 44 -36.13 -8.99 41.90
N ALA A 45 -35.59 -9.30 40.72
CA ALA A 45 -35.91 -8.90 39.35
C ALA A 45 -37.17 -8.05 39.04
N ALA A 46 -37.03 -7.13 38.07
CA ALA A 46 -37.72 -7.23 36.77
C ALA A 46 -37.13 -6.28 35.72
N ASP A 47 -37.12 -6.79 34.48
CA ASP A 47 -36.57 -6.30 33.23
C ASP A 47 -36.97 -4.88 32.79
N GLN A 48 -36.01 -4.17 32.18
CA GLN A 48 -36.26 -3.40 30.96
C GLN A 48 -35.11 -3.61 29.97
N GLN A 49 -35.49 -4.11 28.80
CA GLN A 49 -34.66 -4.41 27.64
C GLN A 49 -34.12 -3.12 27.03
N ASP A 50 -32.79 -3.03 26.90
CA ASP A 50 -32.16 -2.03 26.04
C ASP A 50 -31.22 -2.66 25.01
N PHE A 51 -31.35 -2.11 23.82
CA PHE A 51 -30.89 -2.54 22.52
C PHE A 51 -29.43 -2.10 22.34
N VAL A 52 -28.46 -3.02 22.38
CA VAL A 52 -27.05 -2.69 22.12
C VAL A 52 -26.72 -2.91 20.65
N ALA A 53 -26.56 -1.79 19.93
CA ALA A 53 -26.01 -1.75 18.59
C ALA A 53 -24.52 -2.17 18.62
N LEU A 54 -24.18 -3.14 17.76
CA LEU A 54 -22.82 -3.61 17.51
C LEU A 54 -22.04 -2.55 16.73
N ALA A 55 -21.14 -1.84 17.41
CA ALA A 55 -20.08 -1.10 16.75
C ALA A 55 -19.04 -2.10 16.19
N GLN A 56 -18.98 -2.15 14.86
CA GLN A 56 -17.78 -2.55 14.12
C GLN A 56 -16.74 -1.44 14.28
N ASP A 57 -15.57 -1.78 14.81
CA ASP A 57 -14.29 -1.32 14.26
C ASP A 57 -13.15 -2.12 14.90
N GLY A 58 -12.63 -3.08 14.13
CA GLY A 58 -11.41 -3.80 14.45
C GLY A 58 -10.21 -2.96 14.04
N ALA A 59 -9.61 -2.24 14.99
CA ALA A 59 -8.30 -1.64 14.85
C ALA A 59 -7.22 -2.58 15.42
N TYR A 60 -6.13 -2.70 14.67
CA TYR A 60 -4.89 -3.44 14.95
C TYR A 60 -4.34 -3.25 16.39
N PRO A 61 -3.88 -4.29 17.09
CA PRO A 61 -3.06 -4.12 18.29
C PRO A 61 -1.58 -4.00 17.91
N ASN A 62 -0.98 -2.86 18.25
CA ASN A 62 0.46 -2.73 18.42
C ASN A 62 0.92 -3.64 19.57
N GLY A 63 1.99 -4.41 19.36
CA GLY A 63 2.75 -5.05 20.44
C GLY A 63 3.73 -4.05 21.03
N ASP A 64 3.69 -3.95 22.35
CA ASP A 64 4.46 -3.04 23.19
C ASP A 64 5.97 -3.26 23.10
N TYR A 65 6.68 -2.14 23.01
CA TYR A 65 8.00 -2.04 23.59
C TYR A 65 7.84 -1.67 25.09
N GLN A 66 8.26 -2.55 26.00
CA GLN A 66 8.55 -2.24 27.40
C GLN A 66 10.01 -2.54 27.73
N ASN A 67 10.89 -1.57 27.47
CA ASN A 67 11.74 -0.99 28.50
C ASN A 67 12.30 0.36 28.04
N GLY A 68 11.72 1.43 28.56
CA GLY A 68 12.16 2.81 28.36
C GLY A 68 10.99 3.76 28.57
N GLU A 69 11.03 4.54 29.63
CA GLU A 69 10.01 5.49 30.08
C GLU A 69 9.39 6.31 28.93
N GLY A 70 8.13 6.01 28.57
CA GLY A 70 7.48 6.67 27.43
C GLY A 70 5.97 6.42 27.28
N GLN A 71 5.25 5.98 28.32
CA GLN A 71 3.79 6.07 28.31
C GLN A 71 3.40 7.54 28.46
N GLY A 72 3.16 8.21 27.33
CA GLY A 72 2.45 9.49 27.32
C GLY A 72 1.08 9.37 28.00
N PRO A 73 0.53 10.44 28.57
CA PRO A 73 -0.74 10.41 29.27
C PRO A 73 -1.84 9.86 28.33
N PRO A 74 -2.81 9.08 28.84
CA PRO A 74 -3.93 8.62 28.06
C PRO A 74 -4.75 9.84 27.63
N VAL A 75 -4.49 10.33 26.41
CA VAL A 75 -5.28 11.38 25.81
C VAL A 75 -6.55 10.70 25.29
N GLU A 76 -7.64 10.86 26.04
CA GLU A 76 -8.98 10.39 25.65
C GLU A 76 -9.26 10.83 24.20
N GLN A 77 -9.71 9.92 23.32
CA GLN A 77 -10.03 10.26 21.94
C GLN A 77 -11.22 11.22 21.94
N VAL A 78 -10.93 12.52 21.91
CA VAL A 78 -11.95 13.58 21.90
C VAL A 78 -12.74 13.45 20.61
N PHE A 79 -14.00 13.10 20.77
CA PHE A 79 -14.95 13.01 19.68
C PHE A 79 -15.56 14.38 19.42
N PHE A 80 -15.25 14.98 18.28
CA PHE A 80 -15.74 16.31 17.89
C PHE A 80 -17.16 16.28 17.29
N GLY A 81 -17.82 15.11 17.25
CA GLY A 81 -19.11 14.90 16.59
C GLY A 81 -18.98 14.44 15.13
N MET A 82 -20.04 13.82 14.61
CA MET A 82 -20.16 13.55 13.17
C MET A 82 -20.75 14.75 12.45
N LEU A 83 -20.44 14.86 11.16
CA LEU A 83 -21.23 15.64 10.21
C LEU A 83 -22.51 14.86 9.94
N ASP A 84 -23.64 15.55 9.83
CA ASP A 84 -24.88 14.91 9.37
C ASP A 84 -24.82 14.60 7.87
N GLU A 85 -25.82 13.88 7.36
CA GLU A 85 -25.83 13.44 5.95
C GLU A 85 -25.87 14.62 4.96
N GLU A 86 -26.57 15.70 5.31
CA GLU A 86 -26.70 16.90 4.46
C GLU A 86 -25.38 17.68 4.43
N GLU A 87 -24.75 17.86 5.59
CA GLU A 87 -23.42 18.48 5.75
C GLU A 87 -22.35 17.68 5.01
N GLN A 88 -22.34 16.36 5.17
CA GLN A 88 -21.35 15.50 4.53
C GLN A 88 -21.49 15.52 3.00
N GLU A 89 -22.72 15.55 2.48
CA GLU A 89 -22.97 15.66 1.05
C GLU A 89 -22.56 17.05 0.51
N TYR A 90 -22.88 18.13 1.23
CA TYR A 90 -22.47 19.48 0.86
C TYR A 90 -20.94 19.60 0.74
N PHE A 91 -20.21 19.18 1.77
CA PHE A 91 -18.75 19.29 1.78
C PHE A 91 -18.09 18.37 0.75
N LYS A 92 -18.65 17.18 0.50
CA LYS A 92 -18.15 16.29 -0.57
C LYS A 92 -18.31 16.92 -1.96
N ARG A 93 -19.48 17.50 -2.26
CA ARG A 93 -19.71 18.21 -3.53
C ARG A 93 -18.80 19.43 -3.67
N ALA A 94 -18.57 20.16 -2.57
CA ALA A 94 -17.64 21.27 -2.55
C ALA A 94 -16.21 20.83 -2.85
N ASP A 95 -15.81 19.65 -2.35
CA ASP A 95 -14.49 19.07 -2.60
C ASP A 95 -14.27 18.74 -4.09
N GLU A 96 -15.25 18.04 -4.69
CA GLU A 96 -15.24 17.67 -6.11
C GLU A 96 -15.18 18.91 -7.02
N MET A 97 -15.94 19.96 -6.69
CA MET A 97 -15.94 21.22 -7.45
C MET A 97 -14.60 21.96 -7.37
N LEU A 98 -13.98 21.98 -6.19
CA LEU A 98 -12.64 22.57 -6.00
C LEU A 98 -11.54 21.75 -6.70
N GLU A 99 -11.65 20.42 -6.72
CA GLU A 99 -10.72 19.52 -7.41
C GLU A 99 -10.76 19.71 -8.94
N MET A 100 -11.96 19.82 -9.50
CA MET A 100 -12.14 20.08 -10.94
C MET A 100 -11.73 21.51 -11.33
N ASN A 101 -11.71 22.46 -10.38
CA ASN A 101 -11.42 23.89 -10.57
C ASN A 101 -12.16 24.49 -11.78
N ASN A 102 -13.43 24.12 -11.95
CA ASN A 102 -14.28 24.51 -13.08
C ASN A 102 -15.08 25.79 -12.79
N PHE A 103 -14.38 26.88 -12.48
CA PHE A 103 -14.97 28.21 -12.25
C PHE A 103 -14.79 29.10 -13.48
N ALA A 104 -15.76 29.97 -13.78
CA ALA A 104 -15.69 30.85 -14.95
C ALA A 104 -14.57 31.90 -14.81
N ASP A 105 -14.35 32.39 -13.58
CA ASP A 105 -13.28 33.32 -13.24
C ASP A 105 -12.80 33.16 -11.78
N ALA A 106 -11.78 33.95 -11.41
CA ALA A 106 -11.20 33.92 -10.07
C ALA A 106 -12.12 34.51 -8.99
N GLU A 107 -13.03 35.43 -9.35
CA GLU A 107 -13.96 36.07 -8.42
C GLU A 107 -15.06 35.09 -8.00
N GLU A 108 -15.60 34.31 -8.95
CA GLU A 108 -16.56 33.24 -8.69
C GLU A 108 -15.98 32.18 -7.75
N ARG A 109 -14.73 31.78 -7.97
CA ARG A 109 -14.01 30.85 -7.07
C ARG A 109 -13.87 31.42 -5.66
N SER A 110 -13.55 32.71 -5.53
CA SER A 110 -13.44 33.37 -4.24
C SER A 110 -14.78 33.46 -3.51
N LEU A 111 -15.88 33.74 -4.22
CA LEU A 111 -17.22 33.76 -3.65
C LEU A 111 -17.67 32.35 -3.21
N PHE A 112 -17.35 31.34 -4.01
CA PHE A 112 -17.61 29.94 -3.66
C PHE A 112 -16.86 29.53 -2.39
N LEU A 113 -15.55 29.83 -2.32
CA LEU A 113 -14.75 29.57 -1.12
C LEU A 113 -15.35 30.26 0.11
N ALA A 114 -15.77 31.53 0.01
CA ALA A 114 -16.40 32.25 1.11
C ALA A 114 -17.68 31.56 1.62
N ASN A 115 -18.50 31.00 0.73
CA ASN A 115 -19.67 30.23 1.10
C ASN A 115 -19.31 28.91 1.81
N VAL A 116 -18.27 28.21 1.33
CA VAL A 116 -17.77 26.99 1.98
C VAL A 116 -17.21 27.29 3.38
N TYR A 117 -16.45 28.37 3.55
CA TYR A 117 -15.97 28.82 4.86
C TYR A 117 -17.13 29.18 5.82
N ARG A 118 -18.18 29.82 5.32
CA ARG A 118 -19.36 30.15 6.13
C ARG A 118 -20.06 28.89 6.64
N GLU A 119 -20.19 27.87 5.79
CA GLU A 119 -20.83 26.60 6.16
C GLU A 119 -19.93 25.76 7.08
N ALA A 120 -18.61 25.86 6.92
CA ALA A 120 -17.63 25.17 7.77
C ALA A 120 -17.49 25.76 9.18
N ASN A 121 -17.98 26.99 9.41
CA ASN A 121 -17.82 27.68 10.70
C ASN A 121 -18.47 26.90 11.85
N GLY A 122 -17.67 26.54 12.86
CA GLY A 122 -18.10 25.72 14.01
C GLY A 122 -18.08 24.21 13.74
N LYS A 123 -17.70 23.78 12.53
CA LYS A 123 -17.63 22.37 12.09
C LYS A 123 -16.20 21.97 11.65
N GLU A 124 -15.22 22.85 11.79
CA GLU A 124 -13.88 22.69 11.24
C GLU A 124 -13.18 21.44 11.79
N LEU A 125 -13.28 21.19 13.10
CA LEU A 125 -12.73 20.00 13.74
C LEU A 125 -13.43 18.72 13.27
N LYS A 126 -14.75 18.75 13.01
CA LYS A 126 -15.49 17.60 12.45
C LYS A 126 -15.03 17.29 11.03
N ILE A 127 -14.89 18.32 10.19
CA ILE A 127 -14.44 18.19 8.80
C ILE A 127 -13.02 17.62 8.77
N ALA A 128 -12.10 18.14 9.59
CA ALA A 128 -10.71 17.68 9.65
C ALA A 128 -10.56 16.23 10.15
N ASN A 129 -11.45 15.77 11.03
CA ASN A 129 -11.46 14.40 11.54
C ASN A 129 -12.34 13.43 10.71
N SER A 130 -13.02 13.92 9.66
CA SER A 130 -13.86 13.08 8.81
C SER A 130 -13.07 12.40 7.68
N GLN A 131 -13.29 11.10 7.48
CA GLN A 131 -12.67 10.34 6.37
C GLN A 131 -13.04 10.90 4.99
N SER A 132 -14.27 11.36 4.83
CA SER A 132 -14.80 11.84 3.55
C SER A 132 -14.46 13.30 3.27
N CYS A 133 -14.27 14.10 4.32
CA CYS A 133 -14.17 15.57 4.20
C CYS A 133 -12.80 16.14 4.61
N SER A 134 -11.87 15.36 5.18
CA SER A 134 -10.53 15.88 5.53
C SER A 134 -9.76 16.39 4.31
N ARG A 135 -9.98 15.77 3.13
CA ARG A 135 -9.40 16.19 1.85
C ARG A 135 -9.88 17.58 1.43
N LEU A 136 -11.16 17.88 1.66
CA LEU A 136 -11.70 19.23 1.49
C LEU A 136 -10.95 20.21 2.39
N MET A 137 -10.77 19.87 3.68
CA MET A 137 -10.03 20.74 4.60
C MET A 137 -8.60 21.00 4.12
N GLU A 138 -7.88 19.98 3.64
CA GLU A 138 -6.56 20.15 3.04
C GLU A 138 -6.57 21.07 1.81
N ARG A 139 -7.59 21.00 0.94
CA ARG A 139 -7.74 21.89 -0.22
C ARG A 139 -8.13 23.31 0.20
N LEU A 140 -9.02 23.46 1.18
CA LEU A 140 -9.41 24.76 1.74
C LEU A 140 -8.19 25.49 2.29
N ILE A 141 -7.35 24.80 3.06
CA ILE A 141 -6.08 25.33 3.60
C ILE A 141 -5.15 25.79 2.46
N GLN A 142 -5.03 25.02 1.38
CA GLN A 142 -4.18 25.40 0.23
C GLN A 142 -4.68 26.64 -0.51
N LEU A 143 -5.99 26.91 -0.45
CA LEU A 143 -6.65 28.03 -1.13
C LEU A 143 -6.94 29.21 -0.19
N SER A 144 -6.64 29.08 1.10
CA SER A 144 -6.89 30.12 2.11
C SER A 144 -6.01 31.35 1.90
N THR A 145 -6.59 32.53 2.17
CA THR A 145 -5.81 33.74 2.44
C THR A 145 -5.14 33.68 3.83
N PRO A 146 -4.10 34.50 4.10
CA PRO A 146 -3.46 34.54 5.42
C PRO A 146 -4.43 34.79 6.58
N ALA A 147 -5.48 35.60 6.38
CA ALA A 147 -6.51 35.85 7.39
C ALA A 147 -7.35 34.59 7.68
N GLN A 148 -7.78 33.87 6.64
CA GLN A 148 -8.53 32.62 6.79
C GLN A 148 -7.68 31.52 7.44
N LEU A 149 -6.38 31.46 7.12
CA LEU A 149 -5.45 30.55 7.79
C LEU A 149 -5.37 30.83 9.29
N LYS A 150 -5.29 32.11 9.70
CA LYS A 150 -5.29 32.46 11.13
C LYS A 150 -6.56 32.00 11.83
N THR A 151 -7.73 32.22 11.23
CA THR A 151 -9.00 31.76 11.79
C THR A 151 -9.03 30.23 11.93
N LEU A 152 -8.66 29.48 10.89
CA LEU A 152 -8.59 28.01 10.96
C LEU A 152 -7.59 27.54 12.03
N PHE A 153 -6.44 28.21 12.13
CA PHE A 153 -5.42 27.89 13.12
C PHE A 153 -5.94 28.10 14.54
N GLN A 154 -6.64 29.22 14.80
CA GLN A 154 -7.31 29.48 16.08
C GLN A 154 -8.41 28.46 16.40
N LYS A 155 -9.16 27.99 15.40
CA LYS A 155 -10.19 26.94 15.59
C LYS A 155 -9.59 25.59 15.95
N PHE A 156 -8.35 25.31 15.53
CA PHE A 156 -7.62 24.08 15.88
C PHE A 156 -6.88 24.19 17.22
N SER A 157 -6.58 25.41 17.69
CA SER A 157 -5.94 25.66 18.99
C SER A 157 -6.71 25.01 20.14
N GLY A 158 -5.97 24.47 21.10
CA GLY A 158 -6.48 23.69 22.23
C GLY A 158 -6.73 22.21 21.92
N ASN A 159 -6.64 21.80 20.64
CA ASN A 159 -6.90 20.43 20.21
C ASN A 159 -5.75 19.79 19.42
N PHE A 160 -4.59 20.47 19.27
CA PHE A 160 -3.53 20.00 18.37
C PHE A 160 -2.96 18.64 18.80
N MET A 161 -2.90 18.36 20.09
CA MET A 161 -2.48 17.04 20.60
C MET A 161 -3.37 15.90 20.09
N HIS A 162 -4.68 16.14 19.96
CA HIS A 162 -5.62 15.15 19.38
C HIS A 162 -5.47 15.08 17.87
N LEU A 163 -5.40 16.23 17.19
CA LEU A 163 -5.33 16.29 15.74
C LEU A 163 -4.05 15.65 15.19
N PHE A 164 -2.91 15.79 15.88
CA PHE A 164 -1.64 15.20 15.46
C PHE A 164 -1.65 13.67 15.48
N GLN A 165 -2.36 13.07 16.43
CA GLN A 165 -2.47 11.62 16.58
C GLN A 165 -3.59 11.04 15.70
N HIS A 166 -4.42 11.87 15.08
CA HIS A 166 -5.55 11.43 14.29
C HIS A 166 -5.15 11.10 12.84
N ARG A 167 -5.68 9.99 12.30
CA ARG A 167 -5.31 9.43 10.99
C ARG A 167 -5.58 10.34 9.79
N PHE A 168 -6.52 11.30 9.93
CA PHE A 168 -6.87 12.26 8.87
C PHE A 168 -6.49 13.70 9.21
N ALA A 169 -6.68 14.09 10.48
CA ALA A 169 -6.49 15.48 10.89
C ALA A 169 -5.01 15.85 10.96
N SER A 170 -4.12 14.88 11.19
CA SER A 170 -2.67 15.07 11.11
C SER A 170 -2.23 15.64 9.76
N HIS A 171 -2.81 15.16 8.66
CA HIS A 171 -2.55 15.69 7.32
C HIS A 171 -3.07 17.12 7.14
N CYS A 172 -4.21 17.46 7.73
CA CYS A 172 -4.72 18.83 7.75
C CYS A 172 -3.75 19.76 8.51
N CYS A 173 -3.22 19.32 9.66
CA CYS A 173 -2.21 20.06 10.43
C CYS A 173 -0.90 20.25 9.65
N GLU A 174 -0.39 19.21 8.98
CA GLU A 174 0.77 19.32 8.10
C GLU A 174 0.56 20.42 7.05
N LYS A 175 -0.58 20.39 6.34
CA LYS A 175 -0.91 21.39 5.32
C LYS A 175 -1.05 22.79 5.91
N LEU A 176 -1.70 22.91 7.07
CA LEU A 176 -1.89 24.19 7.76
C LEU A 176 -0.55 24.83 8.10
N PHE A 177 0.39 24.07 8.68
CA PHE A 177 1.70 24.61 9.04
C PHE A 177 2.53 25.02 7.83
N ILE A 178 2.48 24.24 6.75
CA ILE A 178 3.20 24.56 5.51
C ILE A 178 2.66 25.85 4.88
N GLN A 179 1.34 26.03 4.82
CA GLN A 179 0.72 27.21 4.22
C GLN A 179 0.75 28.45 5.13
N ALA A 180 0.77 28.27 6.45
CA ALA A 180 0.87 29.37 7.41
C ALA A 180 2.32 29.91 7.56
N ALA A 181 3.34 29.10 7.24
CA ALA A 181 4.73 29.47 7.41
C ALA A 181 5.17 30.75 6.65
N PRO A 182 4.78 30.98 5.38
CA PRO A 182 5.06 32.24 4.68
C PRO A 182 4.45 33.48 5.36
N ALA A 183 3.27 33.36 5.98
CA ALA A 183 2.62 34.48 6.66
C ALA A 183 3.42 34.97 7.87
N VAL A 184 4.09 34.07 8.59
CA VAL A 184 5.02 34.45 9.69
C VAL A 184 6.18 35.29 9.15
N THR A 185 6.72 34.93 7.99
CA THR A 185 7.81 35.68 7.37
C THR A 185 7.36 37.04 6.86
N ASP A 186 6.16 37.12 6.28
CA ASP A 186 5.61 38.40 5.84
C ASP A 186 5.36 39.35 7.03
N GLU A 187 4.79 38.83 8.13
CA GLU A 187 4.62 39.60 9.38
C GLU A 187 5.94 40.10 9.96
N LEU A 188 7.01 39.30 9.87
CA LEU A 188 8.35 39.66 10.32
C LEU A 188 8.98 40.78 9.46
N LEU A 189 8.81 40.71 8.14
CA LEU A 189 9.38 41.67 7.19
C LEU A 189 8.57 42.97 7.13
N HIS A 190 7.27 42.93 7.42
CA HIS A 190 6.34 44.06 7.32
C HIS A 190 5.53 44.34 8.61
N PRO A 191 6.16 44.55 9.78
CA PRO A 191 5.46 44.67 11.06
C PRO A 191 4.49 45.86 11.15
N SER A 192 4.70 46.92 10.36
CA SER A 192 3.93 48.17 10.39
C SER A 192 2.52 48.06 9.79
N LYS A 193 2.23 47.05 8.95
CA LYS A 193 0.91 46.88 8.31
C LYS A 193 -0.14 46.23 9.21
N HIS A 194 0.29 45.67 10.35
CA HIS A 194 -0.51 44.76 11.15
C HIS A 194 -0.79 45.25 12.58
N GLN A 195 -0.23 46.40 13.00
CA GLN A 195 -0.43 46.97 14.34
C GLN A 195 -1.74 47.76 14.50
N ASP A 196 -2.39 48.17 13.40
CA ASP A 196 -3.61 49.03 13.41
C ASP A 196 -4.89 48.31 12.95
N GLN A 197 -4.94 46.97 12.93
CA GLN A 197 -6.16 46.22 12.61
C GLN A 197 -6.92 45.83 13.88
N THR A 198 -7.81 46.70 14.35
CA THR A 198 -8.98 46.26 15.12
C THR A 198 -9.96 45.58 14.16
N THR A 199 -10.31 44.33 14.41
CA THR A 199 -11.41 43.66 13.70
C THR A 199 -12.73 44.35 14.10
N ASP A 200 -13.68 44.47 13.15
CA ASP A 200 -14.99 45.11 13.35
C ASP A 200 -15.84 44.48 14.48
N ASP A 201 -15.46 43.30 14.98
CA ASP A 201 -16.19 42.50 15.99
C ASP A 201 -15.57 42.51 17.42
N GLY A 202 -14.47 43.25 17.66
CA GLY A 202 -13.90 43.36 19.02
C GLY A 202 -13.02 42.19 19.49
N ASP A 203 -12.60 41.29 18.58
CA ASP A 203 -11.67 40.20 18.87
C ASP A 203 -10.20 40.66 18.91
N VAL A 204 -9.41 40.07 19.81
CA VAL A 204 -7.97 40.38 19.99
C VAL A 204 -7.17 39.87 18.79
N TYR A 205 -6.42 40.76 18.12
CA TYR A 205 -5.50 40.37 17.04
C TYR A 205 -4.37 39.47 17.55
N VAL A 206 -4.23 38.28 16.98
CA VAL A 206 -3.13 37.33 17.28
C VAL A 206 -2.24 37.19 16.04
N SER A 207 -0.92 37.36 16.21
CA SER A 207 0.06 37.14 15.14
C SER A 207 0.15 35.66 14.78
N MET A 208 0.51 35.35 13.53
CA MET A 208 0.74 33.95 13.13
C MET A 208 1.89 33.33 13.93
N GLU A 209 2.91 34.13 14.26
CA GLU A 209 4.01 33.75 15.17
C GLU A 209 3.48 33.20 16.51
N ASN A 210 2.58 33.93 17.17
CA ASN A 210 2.04 33.53 18.47
C ASN A 210 1.17 32.27 18.39
N LEU A 211 0.46 32.04 17.27
CA LEU A 211 -0.33 30.84 17.07
C LEU A 211 0.55 29.58 16.99
N PHE A 212 1.68 29.65 16.27
CA PHE A 212 2.67 28.58 16.26
C PHE A 212 3.27 28.34 17.66
N LEU A 213 3.62 29.40 18.39
CA LEU A 213 4.16 29.27 19.75
C LEU A 213 3.14 28.67 20.72
N PHE A 214 1.85 28.99 20.58
CA PHE A 214 0.77 28.41 21.37
C PHE A 214 0.64 26.90 21.12
N THR A 215 0.66 26.47 19.85
CA THR A 215 0.66 25.04 19.50
C THR A 215 1.83 24.30 20.13
N LEU A 216 3.02 24.91 20.18
CA LEU A 216 4.19 24.30 20.83
C LEU A 216 3.99 24.14 22.34
N GLY A 217 3.27 25.07 22.98
CA GLY A 217 2.89 24.96 24.38
C GLY A 217 1.97 23.77 24.65
N GLU A 218 1.03 23.46 23.74
CA GLU A 218 0.14 22.28 23.86
C GLU A 218 0.89 20.95 23.82
N MET A 219 2.08 20.91 23.18
CA MET A 219 2.90 19.71 23.03
C MET A 219 3.89 19.49 24.19
N GLU A 220 4.04 20.46 25.08
CA GLU A 220 5.04 20.44 26.13
C GLU A 220 4.84 19.21 27.06
N GLY A 221 5.93 18.48 27.33
CA GLY A 221 5.90 17.23 28.09
C GLY A 221 5.58 15.96 27.30
N ASN A 222 5.08 16.07 26.05
CA ASN A 222 4.68 14.91 25.24
C ASN A 222 5.55 14.69 23.98
N VAL A 223 6.51 15.58 23.73
CA VAL A 223 7.30 15.61 22.48
C VAL A 223 8.04 14.29 22.22
N GLY A 224 8.61 13.67 23.26
CA GLY A 224 9.31 12.38 23.14
C GLY A 224 8.41 11.27 22.59
N PHE A 225 7.17 11.20 23.06
CA PHE A 225 6.15 10.25 22.58
C PHE A 225 5.73 10.55 21.13
N LEU A 226 5.56 11.82 20.77
CA LEU A 226 5.13 12.21 19.41
C LEU A 226 6.15 11.80 18.34
N MET A 227 7.42 11.59 18.68
CA MET A 227 8.44 11.10 17.74
C MET A 227 8.19 9.66 17.28
N THR A 228 7.58 8.83 18.13
CA THR A 228 7.33 7.41 17.85
C THR A 228 5.90 7.12 17.44
N ASP A 229 4.98 8.08 17.59
CA ASP A 229 3.60 7.94 17.12
C ASP A 229 3.50 7.89 15.58
N ARG A 230 2.56 7.06 15.08
CA ARG A 230 2.39 6.76 13.65
C ARG A 230 1.98 7.97 12.82
N PHE A 231 1.22 8.90 13.39
CA PHE A 231 0.71 10.07 12.68
C PHE A 231 1.44 11.34 13.12
N ALA A 232 1.60 11.53 14.44
CA ALA A 232 2.15 12.75 14.99
C ALA A 232 3.62 12.97 14.64
N SER A 233 4.42 11.89 14.46
CA SER A 233 5.82 11.98 14.06
C SER A 233 5.99 12.73 12.73
N HIS A 234 5.04 12.61 11.80
CA HIS A 234 5.08 13.35 10.54
C HIS A 234 4.84 14.84 10.77
N THR A 235 3.80 15.19 11.51
CA THR A 235 3.44 16.58 11.83
C THR A 235 4.53 17.28 12.64
N LEU A 236 5.16 16.59 13.59
CA LEU A 236 6.30 17.09 14.37
C LEU A 236 7.50 17.42 13.47
N ARG A 237 7.83 16.54 12.51
CA ARG A 237 8.92 16.80 11.54
C ARG A 237 8.63 18.02 10.67
N VAL A 238 7.38 18.22 10.24
CA VAL A 238 6.98 19.43 9.50
C VAL A 238 7.17 20.68 10.34
N LEU A 239 6.73 20.64 11.61
CA LEU A 239 6.84 21.76 12.54
C LEU A 239 8.31 22.15 12.79
N LEU A 240 9.20 21.16 13.00
CA LEU A 240 10.65 21.38 13.15
C LEU A 240 11.26 22.09 11.93
N LEU A 241 10.88 21.68 10.71
CA LEU A 241 11.35 22.31 9.47
C LEU A 241 10.82 23.75 9.31
N VAL A 242 9.55 23.98 9.66
CA VAL A 242 8.91 25.30 9.62
C VAL A 242 9.59 26.27 10.59
N LEU A 243 9.87 25.83 11.82
CA LEU A 243 10.59 26.64 12.81
C LEU A 243 12.02 26.94 12.37
N ALA A 244 12.68 25.97 11.72
CA ALA A 244 14.04 26.12 11.19
C ALA A 244 14.14 26.98 9.92
N GLY A 245 13.01 27.32 9.29
CA GLY A 245 12.96 28.06 8.02
C GLY A 245 13.47 27.25 6.81
N GLU A 246 13.54 25.92 6.92
CA GLU A 246 14.08 25.05 5.87
C GLU A 246 13.10 24.92 4.69
N PRO A 247 13.60 24.86 3.44
CA PRO A 247 12.75 24.70 2.26
C PRO A 247 12.09 23.31 2.27
N LEU A 248 10.77 23.28 2.37
CA LEU A 248 9.96 22.05 2.42
C LEU A 248 9.90 21.33 1.06
N SER A 249 10.26 22.02 -0.03
CA SER A 249 10.33 21.46 -1.38
C SER A 249 11.62 20.70 -1.68
N ASP A 250 12.64 20.81 -0.82
CA ASP A 250 13.93 20.12 -0.98
C ASP A 250 13.73 18.59 -0.96
N SER A 251 14.39 17.92 -1.90
CA SER A 251 14.40 16.47 -2.07
C SER A 251 14.77 15.71 -0.78
N THR A 252 15.73 16.23 0.00
CA THR A 252 16.16 15.64 1.27
C THR A 252 15.04 15.73 2.32
N ASN A 253 14.40 16.89 2.41
CA ASN A 253 13.29 17.13 3.32
C ASN A 253 12.04 16.34 2.92
N LYS A 254 11.77 16.19 1.61
CA LYS A 254 10.67 15.34 1.11
C LYS A 254 10.83 13.88 1.52
N SER A 255 12.04 13.31 1.42
CA SER A 255 12.30 11.94 1.87
C SER A 255 12.11 11.75 3.37
N LEU A 256 12.37 12.79 4.17
CA LEU A 256 12.15 12.78 5.62
C LEU A 256 10.70 13.02 6.02
N MET A 257 9.88 13.65 5.19
CA MET A 257 8.48 13.99 5.49
C MET A 257 7.47 12.97 4.92
N GLN A 258 7.74 12.37 3.75
CA GLN A 258 6.75 11.60 3.00
C GLN A 258 6.80 10.10 3.29
N SER A 259 5.64 9.52 3.58
CA SER A 259 5.41 8.09 3.38
C SER A 259 5.41 7.79 1.87
N LYS A 260 6.11 6.74 1.42
CA LYS A 260 6.14 6.31 0.01
C LYS A 260 4.76 5.99 -0.59
N LYS A 261 3.70 5.96 0.23
CA LYS A 261 2.29 5.71 -0.15
C LYS A 261 1.40 6.96 -0.09
N LYS A 262 1.95 8.17 0.04
CA LYS A 262 1.16 9.41 0.21
C LYS A 262 0.58 9.88 -1.14
N GLU A 263 -0.75 9.91 -1.25
CA GLU A 263 -1.46 10.55 -2.37
C GLU A 263 -1.32 12.07 -2.28
N HIS A 264 -1.03 12.73 -3.39
CA HIS A 264 -0.77 14.17 -3.42
C HIS A 264 -2.05 14.95 -3.76
N VAL A 265 -2.69 15.54 -2.74
CA VAL A 265 -3.84 16.45 -2.94
C VAL A 265 -3.35 17.75 -3.60
N THR A 266 -3.71 17.94 -4.88
CA THR A 266 -3.47 19.15 -5.68
C THR A 266 -4.80 19.82 -6.06
N VAL A 267 -4.74 21.10 -6.40
CA VAL A 267 -5.86 21.85 -6.98
C VAL A 267 -5.44 22.31 -8.38
N ASN A 268 -6.08 21.75 -9.41
CA ASN A 268 -5.82 22.11 -10.80
C ASN A 268 -5.94 23.63 -11.00
N GLY A 269 -4.94 24.29 -11.59
CA GLY A 269 -5.05 25.72 -11.91
C GLY A 269 -4.92 26.69 -10.72
N SER A 270 -4.48 26.20 -9.55
CA SER A 270 -3.92 27.05 -8.51
C SER A 270 -2.76 27.88 -9.08
N THR A 271 -2.70 29.18 -8.75
CA THR A 271 -1.61 30.07 -9.18
C THR A 271 -0.22 29.57 -8.74
N ASN A 272 -0.17 28.67 -7.76
CA ASN A 272 1.07 28.02 -7.31
C ASN A 272 1.64 27.02 -8.33
N ASP A 273 0.84 26.45 -9.24
CA ASP A 273 1.31 25.47 -10.25
C ASP A 273 1.92 26.13 -11.49
N LYS A 274 1.60 27.40 -11.78
CA LYS A 274 2.15 28.14 -12.94
C LYS A 274 3.43 28.90 -12.63
N GLU A 275 3.75 29.13 -11.36
CA GLU A 275 5.03 29.71 -10.92
C GLU A 275 6.11 28.65 -10.63
N ASP A 276 5.81 27.36 -10.82
CA ASP A 276 6.72 26.26 -10.48
C ASP A 276 7.85 26.01 -11.49
N ALA A 277 7.93 26.82 -12.56
CA ALA A 277 8.88 26.61 -13.65
C ALA A 277 9.93 27.72 -13.86
N THR A 278 9.94 28.84 -13.11
CA THR A 278 10.84 29.97 -13.47
C THR A 278 11.56 30.76 -12.36
N SER A 279 11.46 30.46 -11.06
CA SER A 279 12.24 31.20 -10.04
C SER A 279 13.36 30.36 -9.42
N LYS A 280 14.61 30.80 -9.60
CA LYS A 280 15.82 30.31 -8.92
C LYS A 280 15.81 30.54 -7.39
N ASP A 281 14.74 31.12 -6.85
CA ASP A 281 14.65 31.60 -5.47
C ASP A 281 14.06 30.58 -4.46
N LYS A 282 13.73 29.34 -4.89
CA LYS A 282 13.08 28.31 -4.03
C LYS A 282 14.04 27.42 -3.21
N GLU A 283 15.36 27.57 -3.38
CA GLU A 283 16.35 26.79 -2.60
C GLU A 283 16.87 27.54 -1.36
N ASP A 284 16.50 28.80 -1.18
CA ASP A 284 17.00 29.62 -0.08
C ASP A 284 16.14 29.47 1.19
N LYS A 285 16.84 29.44 2.34
CA LYS A 285 16.25 29.34 3.67
C LYS A 285 15.38 30.56 3.98
N ARG A 286 14.14 30.30 4.44
CA ARG A 286 13.16 31.36 4.78
C ARG A 286 13.58 32.09 6.06
N PRO A 287 13.51 33.43 6.12
CA PRO A 287 13.76 34.16 7.36
C PRO A 287 12.64 33.90 8.38
N VAL A 288 13.05 33.55 9.60
CA VAL A 288 12.16 33.22 10.74
C VAL A 288 12.44 34.14 11.94
N PRO A 289 11.44 34.44 12.79
CA PRO A 289 11.63 35.21 14.00
C PRO A 289 12.61 34.55 14.99
N LYS A 290 13.21 35.34 15.89
CA LYS A 290 14.10 34.80 16.93
C LYS A 290 13.38 33.81 17.86
N SER A 291 12.12 34.10 18.19
CA SER A 291 11.26 33.22 18.99
C SER A 291 11.12 31.82 18.39
N PHE A 292 11.09 31.66 17.06
CA PHE A 292 11.05 30.36 16.40
C PHE A 292 12.35 29.59 16.57
N THR A 293 13.49 30.30 16.58
CA THR A 293 14.80 29.67 16.83
C THR A 293 14.92 29.21 18.28
N GLU A 294 14.46 30.03 19.23
CA GLU A 294 14.40 29.68 20.66
C GLU A 294 13.42 28.53 20.92
N ALA A 295 12.26 28.55 20.29
CA ALA A 295 11.25 27.49 20.41
C ALA A 295 11.71 26.18 19.77
N LEU A 296 12.43 26.24 18.63
CA LEU A 296 13.09 25.08 18.02
C LEU A 296 14.08 24.45 19.00
N GLU A 297 14.94 25.27 19.62
CA GLU A 297 15.90 24.77 20.61
C GLU A 297 15.20 24.11 21.80
N LYS A 298 14.16 24.75 22.36
CA LYS A 298 13.35 24.19 23.45
C LYS A 298 12.70 22.86 23.05
N LEU A 299 12.11 22.79 21.85
CA LEU A 299 11.43 21.59 21.35
C LEU A 299 12.42 20.44 21.12
N MET A 300 13.61 20.73 20.59
CA MET A 300 14.66 19.73 20.41
C MET A 300 15.16 19.17 21.74
N THR A 301 15.40 20.04 22.73
CA THR A 301 15.78 19.60 24.08
C THR A 301 14.66 18.78 24.74
N ALA A 302 13.40 19.19 24.59
CA ALA A 302 12.25 18.46 25.13
C ALA A 302 12.05 17.09 24.45
N SER A 303 12.41 16.97 23.16
CA SER A 303 12.30 15.72 22.39
C SER A 303 13.20 14.60 22.94
N VAL A 304 14.33 14.96 23.55
CA VAL A 304 15.30 14.00 24.11
C VAL A 304 15.39 14.07 25.64
N SER A 305 14.61 14.94 26.27
CA SER A 305 14.57 15.08 27.72
C SER A 305 14.07 13.78 28.35
N GLY A 306 14.87 13.19 29.24
CA GLY A 306 14.54 11.90 29.88
C GLY A 306 15.01 10.66 29.10
N LEU A 307 15.58 10.80 27.90
CA LEU A 307 16.17 9.68 27.17
C LEU A 307 17.66 9.53 27.52
N ASP A 308 18.03 8.40 28.11
CA ASP A 308 19.44 8.03 28.27
C ASP A 308 20.07 7.62 26.92
N THR A 309 21.40 7.43 26.90
CA THR A 309 22.12 6.97 25.69
C THR A 309 21.49 5.70 25.11
N THR A 310 21.01 4.79 25.95
CA THR A 310 20.40 3.52 25.51
C THR A 310 19.07 3.77 24.81
N SER A 311 18.17 4.54 25.43
CA SER A 311 16.84 4.86 24.89
C SER A 311 16.92 5.69 23.62
N LEU A 312 17.86 6.64 23.54
CA LEU A 312 18.09 7.42 22.33
C LEU A 312 18.64 6.55 21.18
N ARG A 313 19.54 5.60 21.49
CA ARG A 313 20.06 4.64 20.50
C ARG A 313 19.00 3.64 20.04
N ALA A 314 18.01 3.31 20.86
CA ALA A 314 16.88 2.46 20.45
C ALA A 314 16.04 3.10 19.33
N LEU A 315 15.94 4.44 19.31
CA LEU A 315 15.28 5.16 18.21
C LEU A 315 16.01 5.03 16.87
N ALA A 316 17.30 4.65 16.87
CA ALA A 316 18.10 4.55 15.65
C ALA A 316 17.67 3.42 14.71
N THR A 317 16.98 2.40 15.19
CA THR A 317 16.40 1.32 14.35
C THR A 317 14.87 1.36 14.31
N HIS A 318 14.24 2.30 15.04
CA HIS A 318 12.79 2.44 15.10
C HIS A 318 12.24 3.09 13.83
N GLN A 319 11.25 2.48 13.16
CA GLN A 319 10.78 2.92 11.84
C GLN A 319 10.19 4.35 11.80
N LEU A 320 9.53 4.80 12.87
CA LEU A 320 8.96 6.16 13.00
C LEU A 320 9.91 7.15 13.70
N GLY A 321 10.59 6.73 14.77
CA GLY A 321 11.54 7.54 15.53
C GLY A 321 12.85 7.85 14.79
N ASN A 322 13.37 6.93 13.98
CA ASN A 322 14.64 7.13 13.26
C ASN A 322 14.60 8.36 12.31
N PRO A 323 13.56 8.57 11.47
CA PRO A 323 13.44 9.80 10.66
C PRO A 323 13.38 11.09 11.49
N ALA A 324 12.71 11.07 12.66
CA ALA A 324 12.67 12.22 13.57
C ALA A 324 14.07 12.49 14.17
N LEU A 325 14.77 11.44 14.59
CA LEU A 325 16.14 11.52 15.12
C LEU A 325 17.14 12.05 14.07
N GLN A 326 17.05 11.60 12.81
CA GLN A 326 17.84 12.14 11.71
C GLN A 326 17.63 13.65 11.56
N LEU A 327 16.38 14.11 11.58
CA LEU A 327 16.04 15.52 11.45
C LEU A 327 16.58 16.34 12.63
N LEU A 328 16.42 15.85 13.86
CA LEU A 328 16.92 16.51 15.07
C LEU A 328 18.45 16.71 15.00
N ILE A 329 19.20 15.67 14.65
CA ILE A 329 20.66 15.75 14.51
C ILE A 329 21.07 16.73 13.41
N ARG A 330 20.39 16.66 12.25
CA ARG A 330 20.67 17.58 11.14
C ARG A 330 20.47 19.02 11.59
N LEU A 331 19.30 19.35 12.14
CA LEU A 331 18.97 20.70 12.61
C LEU A 331 19.91 21.15 13.72
N GLU A 332 20.28 20.29 14.66
CA GLU A 332 21.23 20.63 15.74
C GLU A 332 22.54 21.15 15.16
N LEU A 333 23.09 20.43 14.19
CA LEU A 333 24.40 20.69 13.63
C LEU A 333 24.40 21.78 12.54
N THR A 334 23.28 22.00 11.84
CA THR A 334 23.17 23.03 10.80
C THR A 334 22.67 24.37 11.33
N GLN A 335 21.70 24.39 12.25
CA GLN A 335 21.07 25.61 12.76
C GLN A 335 21.86 26.25 13.90
N PHE A 336 22.31 25.44 14.86
CA PHE A 336 23.03 25.91 16.05
C PHE A 336 24.55 25.73 15.94
N GLY A 337 25.00 25.12 14.85
CA GLY A 337 26.41 24.99 14.50
C GLY A 337 27.09 23.76 15.11
N LYS A 338 28.16 23.33 14.43
CA LYS A 338 28.88 22.09 14.74
C LYS A 338 29.63 22.09 16.08
N SER A 339 29.73 23.24 16.76
CA SER A 339 30.27 23.32 18.12
C SER A 339 29.33 22.71 19.16
N LYS A 340 28.02 22.76 18.91
CA LYS A 340 26.98 22.23 19.81
C LYS A 340 27.13 20.74 20.06
N ALA A 341 27.72 20.00 19.11
CA ALA A 341 28.09 18.58 19.25
C ALA A 341 29.00 18.25 20.45
N LYS A 342 29.56 19.26 21.14
CA LYS A 342 30.39 19.09 22.34
C LYS A 342 29.63 19.37 23.64
N ASP A 343 28.47 20.00 23.54
CA ASP A 343 27.70 20.44 24.70
C ASP A 343 27.14 19.21 25.43
N GLU A 344 27.01 19.29 26.75
CA GLU A 344 26.51 18.17 27.58
C GLU A 344 25.07 17.78 27.23
N ASN A 345 24.28 18.73 26.76
CA ASN A 345 22.87 18.52 26.38
C ASN A 345 22.70 18.22 24.88
N SER A 346 23.77 17.93 24.15
CA SER A 346 23.70 17.68 22.70
C SER A 346 23.15 16.30 22.39
N ILE A 347 22.17 16.26 21.49
CA ILE A 347 21.59 15.00 20.98
C ILE A 347 22.67 14.17 20.32
N PHE A 348 23.49 14.81 19.49
CA PHE A 348 24.57 14.17 18.77
C PHE A 348 25.64 13.60 19.73
N ARG A 349 26.00 14.32 20.80
CA ARG A 349 26.95 13.83 21.81
C ARG A 349 26.37 12.69 22.64
N THR A 350 25.11 12.76 23.04
CA THR A 350 24.45 11.68 23.79
C THR A 350 24.39 10.40 22.96
N LEU A 351 24.18 10.51 21.64
CA LEU A 351 24.18 9.38 20.72
C LEU A 351 25.59 8.79 20.52
N LEU A 352 26.61 9.63 20.37
CA LEU A 352 28.02 9.27 20.15
C LEU A 352 28.94 9.95 21.20
N PRO A 353 28.99 9.43 22.44
CA PRO A 353 29.71 10.07 23.54
C PRO A 353 31.24 10.02 23.39
N ASP A 354 31.79 9.13 22.56
CA ASP A 354 33.22 8.91 22.42
C ASP A 354 33.87 9.88 21.40
N ASP A 355 34.85 10.68 21.85
CA ASP A 355 35.70 11.52 20.99
C ASP A 355 37.17 11.44 21.47
N PRO A 356 38.10 10.79 20.73
CA PRO A 356 37.93 10.22 19.40
C PRO A 356 37.20 8.87 19.39
N ILE A 357 36.45 8.60 18.33
CA ILE A 357 35.86 7.27 18.07
C ILE A 357 36.99 6.31 17.66
N THR A 358 37.34 5.38 18.55
CA THR A 358 38.31 4.28 18.31
C THR A 358 37.58 2.94 18.16
N PRO A 359 38.18 1.91 17.53
CA PRO A 359 37.51 0.62 17.30
C PRO A 359 36.96 -0.07 18.55
N GLU A 360 37.52 0.22 19.72
CA GLU A 360 37.21 -0.42 21.01
C GLU A 360 36.09 0.30 21.79
N CYS A 361 35.62 1.48 21.34
CA CYS A 361 34.63 2.27 22.07
C CYS A 361 33.17 1.88 21.74
N ASP A 362 32.25 2.20 22.64
CA ASP A 362 30.83 1.85 22.51
C ASP A 362 30.17 2.56 21.31
N SER A 363 30.59 3.79 20.99
CA SER A 363 30.14 4.50 19.78
C SER A 363 30.56 3.80 18.50
N ALA A 364 31.74 3.16 18.48
CA ALA A 364 32.20 2.37 17.34
C ALA A 364 31.40 1.07 17.18
N SER A 365 31.08 0.39 18.28
CA SER A 365 30.21 -0.79 18.28
C SER A 365 28.81 -0.43 17.75
N PHE A 366 28.23 0.66 18.25
CA PHE A 366 26.93 1.17 17.82
C PHE A 366 26.90 1.48 16.31
N ILE A 367 27.88 2.24 15.80
CA ILE A 367 27.96 2.55 14.37
C ILE A 367 28.12 1.28 13.53
N ASN A 368 28.96 0.33 13.96
CA ASN A 368 29.13 -0.94 13.25
C ASN A 368 27.84 -1.76 13.17
N GLY A 369 27.03 -1.75 14.22
CA GLY A 369 25.70 -2.39 14.24
C GLY A 369 24.74 -1.78 13.23
N LEU A 370 24.81 -0.46 13.01
CA LEU A 370 23.90 0.26 12.10
C LEU A 370 24.35 0.30 10.64
N LEU A 371 25.65 0.12 10.35
CA LEU A 371 26.19 0.21 8.98
C LEU A 371 25.51 -0.73 7.98
N PHE A 372 25.01 -1.87 8.47
CA PHE A 372 24.36 -2.90 7.67
C PHE A 372 22.87 -3.05 7.97
N ASP A 373 22.30 -2.21 8.83
CA ASP A 373 20.88 -2.22 9.15
C ASP A 373 20.09 -1.36 8.14
N PRO A 374 18.98 -1.85 7.56
CA PRO A 374 18.21 -1.11 6.57
C PRO A 374 17.63 0.23 7.04
N ILE A 375 17.35 0.39 8.35
CA ILE A 375 16.80 1.62 8.93
C ILE A 375 17.92 2.46 9.56
N GLY A 376 18.80 1.81 10.32
CA GLY A 376 19.94 2.41 11.01
C GLY A 376 20.97 3.03 10.08
N SER A 377 21.19 2.44 8.89
CA SER A 377 22.16 2.97 7.92
C SER A 377 21.82 4.40 7.45
N HIS A 378 20.54 4.76 7.35
CA HIS A 378 20.11 6.13 7.03
C HIS A 378 20.50 7.15 8.12
N LEU A 379 20.49 6.73 9.40
CA LEU A 379 21.02 7.57 10.47
C LEU A 379 22.55 7.75 10.34
N ILE A 380 23.27 6.71 9.95
CA ILE A 380 24.70 6.80 9.70
C ILE A 380 25.01 7.70 8.50
N GLU A 381 24.21 7.65 7.43
CA GLU A 381 24.30 8.61 6.31
C GLU A 381 24.20 10.06 6.81
N CYS A 382 23.19 10.37 7.63
CA CYS A 382 22.98 11.69 8.24
C CYS A 382 24.15 12.11 9.15
N ILE A 383 24.63 11.21 10.01
CA ILE A 383 25.79 11.45 10.88
C ILE A 383 27.03 11.75 10.04
N VAL A 384 27.31 10.91 9.03
CA VAL A 384 28.45 11.09 8.13
C VAL A 384 28.34 12.42 7.43
N GLU A 385 27.18 12.84 6.96
CA GLU A 385 27.00 14.10 6.24
C GLU A 385 27.25 15.33 7.13
N HIS A 386 26.69 15.35 8.33
CA HIS A 386 26.66 16.56 9.16
C HIS A 386 27.74 16.65 10.25
N ALA A 387 28.36 15.52 10.66
CA ALA A 387 29.30 15.46 11.78
C ALA A 387 30.43 16.52 11.70
N PRO A 388 30.92 17.03 12.85
CA PRO A 388 32.09 17.92 12.90
C PRO A 388 33.31 17.32 12.19
N GLY A 389 34.10 18.15 11.49
CA GLY A 389 35.18 17.66 10.62
C GLY A 389 36.26 16.82 11.32
N LYS A 390 36.60 17.15 12.58
CA LYS A 390 37.55 16.34 13.38
C LYS A 390 36.98 14.96 13.71
N MET A 391 35.71 14.91 14.10
CA MET A 391 35.03 13.67 14.44
C MET A 391 34.81 12.79 13.21
N PHE A 392 34.39 13.36 12.07
CA PHE A 392 34.31 12.62 10.81
C PHE A 392 35.66 12.01 10.42
N LYS A 393 36.77 12.74 10.61
CA LYS A 393 38.12 12.19 10.36
C LYS A 393 38.46 11.03 11.31
N SER A 394 38.07 11.13 12.58
CA SER A 394 38.24 10.04 13.55
C SER A 394 37.43 8.81 13.15
N LEU A 395 36.13 9.00 12.87
CA LEU A 395 35.21 7.97 12.40
C LEU A 395 35.73 7.29 11.13
N TYR A 396 36.13 8.08 10.14
CA TYR A 396 36.65 7.57 8.87
C TYR A 396 37.91 6.73 9.10
N ARG A 397 38.93 7.27 9.78
CA ARG A 397 40.21 6.57 10.00
C ARG A 397 40.09 5.35 10.90
N GLY A 398 39.24 5.41 11.93
CA GLY A 398 39.09 4.33 12.89
C GLY A 398 38.23 3.17 12.38
N LEU A 399 37.21 3.44 11.55
CA LEU A 399 36.17 2.44 11.23
C LEU A 399 35.90 2.21 9.75
N LEU A 400 36.08 3.21 8.88
CA LEU A 400 35.57 3.17 7.50
C LEU A 400 36.68 3.08 6.44
N LYS A 401 37.87 3.66 6.71
CA LYS A 401 38.96 3.86 5.75
C LYS A 401 39.42 2.57 5.08
N ASP A 402 39.69 1.53 5.87
CA ASP A 402 40.20 0.24 5.36
C ASP A 402 39.07 -0.66 4.81
N ARG A 403 37.82 -0.22 4.91
CA ARG A 403 36.63 -0.98 4.53
C ARG A 403 35.89 -0.38 3.34
N MET A 404 36.40 0.68 2.70
CA MET A 404 35.69 1.40 1.63
C MET A 404 35.27 0.48 0.48
N ALA A 405 36.13 -0.44 0.05
CA ALA A 405 35.78 -1.45 -0.97
C ALA A 405 34.68 -2.43 -0.50
N SER A 406 34.70 -2.84 0.78
CA SER A 406 33.69 -3.75 1.34
C SER A 406 32.33 -3.06 1.48
N LEU A 407 32.33 -1.83 2.01
CA LEU A 407 31.12 -1.02 2.17
C LEU A 407 30.48 -0.71 0.81
N ALA A 408 31.28 -0.37 -0.20
CA ALA A 408 30.80 -0.12 -1.57
C ALA A 408 30.06 -1.31 -2.19
N ARG A 409 30.47 -2.56 -1.90
CA ARG A 409 29.87 -3.78 -2.47
C ARG A 409 28.63 -4.26 -1.73
N ASN A 410 28.42 -3.81 -0.50
CA ASN A 410 27.28 -4.20 0.32
C ASN A 410 25.99 -3.49 -0.17
N GLU A 411 24.84 -4.09 0.05
CA GLU A 411 23.55 -3.59 -0.45
C GLU A 411 22.90 -2.47 0.36
N ILE A 412 23.33 -2.30 1.61
CA ILE A 412 22.87 -1.28 2.55
C ILE A 412 24.00 -0.28 2.80
N ALA A 413 25.19 -0.77 3.16
CA ALA A 413 26.31 0.08 3.50
C ALA A 413 26.88 0.89 2.30
N CYS A 414 26.49 0.57 1.07
CA CYS A 414 26.91 1.33 -0.11
C CYS A 414 26.38 2.78 -0.11
N TYR A 415 25.20 3.03 0.48
CA TYR A 415 24.65 4.39 0.61
C TYR A 415 25.48 5.22 1.60
N VAL A 416 25.88 4.62 2.72
CA VAL A 416 26.84 5.22 3.66
C VAL A 416 28.19 5.49 2.96
N ALA A 417 28.69 4.56 2.15
CA ALA A 417 29.92 4.74 1.38
C ALA A 417 29.84 5.96 0.44
N CYS A 418 28.71 6.19 -0.23
CA CYS A 418 28.50 7.40 -1.04
C CYS A 418 28.66 8.68 -0.22
N LYS A 419 27.99 8.76 0.95
CA LYS A 419 28.10 9.93 1.86
C LYS A 419 29.52 10.14 2.40
N VAL A 420 30.26 9.06 2.64
CA VAL A 420 31.68 9.15 3.01
C VAL A 420 32.49 9.77 1.88
N LEU A 421 32.37 9.25 0.65
CA LEU A 421 33.10 9.75 -0.53
C LEU A 421 32.85 11.24 -0.77
N GLU A 422 31.63 11.73 -0.53
CA GLU A 422 31.27 13.15 -0.64
C GLU A 422 32.11 14.04 0.28
N ARG A 423 32.53 13.54 1.45
CA ARG A 423 33.26 14.31 2.47
C ARG A 423 34.78 14.14 2.47
N LEU A 424 35.33 13.19 1.72
CA LEU A 424 36.76 12.92 1.74
C LEU A 424 37.60 14.13 1.25
N SER A 425 38.81 14.22 1.82
CA SER A 425 39.87 15.10 1.33
C SER A 425 40.43 14.54 0.00
N LYS A 426 41.25 15.32 -0.71
CA LYS A 426 41.85 14.84 -1.97
C LYS A 426 42.67 13.56 -1.74
N ASP A 427 43.50 13.53 -0.71
CA ASP A 427 44.39 12.39 -0.42
C ASP A 427 43.59 11.17 0.05
N ASP A 428 42.63 11.34 0.96
CA ASP A 428 41.78 10.23 1.42
C ASP A 428 40.89 9.68 0.29
N LEU A 429 40.44 10.56 -0.63
CA LEU A 429 39.66 10.16 -1.79
C LEU A 429 40.50 9.38 -2.81
N LEU A 430 41.79 9.72 -2.97
CA LEU A 430 42.73 8.94 -3.79
C LEU A 430 42.89 7.51 -3.24
N GLU A 431 43.08 7.36 -1.93
CA GLU A 431 43.17 6.04 -1.30
C GLU A 431 41.86 5.24 -1.44
N ALA A 432 40.71 5.88 -1.23
CA ALA A 432 39.41 5.24 -1.44
C ALA A 432 39.18 4.88 -2.92
N HIS A 433 39.64 5.72 -3.85
CA HIS A 433 39.62 5.47 -5.29
C HIS A 433 40.45 4.22 -5.63
N GLU A 434 41.67 4.10 -5.11
CA GLU A 434 42.53 2.91 -5.32
C GLU A 434 41.89 1.62 -4.80
N GLN A 435 41.13 1.69 -3.69
CA GLN A 435 40.40 0.54 -3.14
C GLN A 435 39.14 0.18 -3.96
N ILE A 436 38.37 1.18 -4.41
CA ILE A 436 37.06 0.97 -5.05
C ILE A 436 37.18 0.71 -6.56
N CYS A 437 38.13 1.35 -7.25
CA CYS A 437 38.27 1.28 -8.70
C CYS A 437 38.38 -0.17 -9.23
N PRO A 438 39.19 -1.08 -8.63
CA PRO A 438 39.26 -2.48 -9.07
C PRO A 438 37.96 -3.28 -8.86
N GLN A 439 37.02 -2.77 -8.06
CA GLN A 439 35.73 -3.42 -7.80
C GLN A 439 34.64 -2.97 -8.76
N ILE A 440 34.88 -1.99 -9.65
CA ILE A 440 33.86 -1.42 -10.55
C ILE A 440 33.11 -2.50 -11.35
N PRO A 441 33.75 -3.51 -11.98
CA PRO A 441 33.01 -4.57 -12.66
C PRO A 441 32.04 -5.31 -11.74
N SER A 442 32.50 -5.67 -10.53
CA SER A 442 31.66 -6.33 -9.52
C SER A 442 30.53 -5.42 -8.99
N LEU A 443 30.76 -4.11 -8.91
CA LEU A 443 29.73 -3.14 -8.53
C LEU A 443 28.64 -3.04 -9.59
N LEU A 444 28.99 -3.09 -10.88
CA LEU A 444 28.04 -3.09 -11.98
C LEU A 444 27.20 -4.37 -12.00
N GLU A 445 27.81 -5.55 -11.83
CA GLU A 445 27.11 -6.84 -11.72
C GLU A 445 26.09 -6.86 -10.57
N ARG A 446 26.38 -6.13 -9.48
CA ARG A 446 25.51 -6.00 -8.29
C ARG A 446 24.55 -4.82 -8.36
N ASN A 447 24.45 -4.12 -9.49
CA ASN A 447 23.63 -2.92 -9.67
C ASN A 447 23.92 -1.80 -8.64
N ARG A 448 25.21 -1.52 -8.36
CA ARG A 448 25.67 -0.47 -7.41
C ARG A 448 26.13 0.80 -8.13
N PHE A 449 25.34 1.27 -9.08
CA PHE A 449 25.65 2.43 -9.93
C PHE A 449 25.86 3.74 -9.16
N ALA A 450 25.16 3.92 -8.04
CA ALA A 450 25.25 5.13 -7.22
C ALA A 450 26.66 5.36 -6.67
N VAL A 451 27.38 4.30 -6.28
CA VAL A 451 28.76 4.39 -5.77
C VAL A 451 29.71 4.87 -6.86
N ILE A 452 29.59 4.30 -8.07
CA ILE A 452 30.43 4.66 -9.22
C ILE A 452 30.16 6.11 -9.64
N LYS A 453 28.88 6.49 -9.75
CA LYS A 453 28.47 7.86 -10.05
C LYS A 453 29.03 8.85 -9.04
N THR A 454 28.91 8.55 -7.75
CA THR A 454 29.42 9.39 -6.66
C THR A 454 30.94 9.50 -6.73
N LEU A 455 31.66 8.39 -6.93
CA LEU A 455 33.11 8.40 -7.07
C LEU A 455 33.57 9.28 -8.23
N ILE A 456 32.95 9.15 -9.41
CA ILE A 456 33.25 9.99 -10.59
C ILE A 456 33.03 11.47 -10.29
N ALA A 457 31.86 11.82 -9.74
CA ALA A 457 31.53 13.20 -9.41
C ALA A 457 32.51 13.80 -8.40
N ARG A 458 32.94 13.02 -7.39
CA ARG A 458 33.89 13.48 -6.37
C ARG A 458 35.33 13.58 -6.90
N CYS A 459 35.75 12.66 -7.76
CA CYS A 459 37.05 12.76 -8.43
C CYS A 459 37.13 14.03 -9.28
N ALA A 460 36.07 14.36 -10.03
CA ALA A 460 36.00 15.59 -10.81
C ALA A 460 36.09 16.85 -9.93
N VAL A 461 35.38 16.89 -8.80
CA VAL A 461 35.43 18.03 -7.85
C VAL A 461 36.80 18.19 -7.19
N ARG A 462 37.55 17.10 -6.99
CA ARG A 462 38.86 17.10 -6.31
C ARG A 462 40.06 17.06 -7.26
N ASP A 463 39.83 17.13 -8.57
CA ASP A 463 40.86 17.08 -9.60
C ASP A 463 41.73 15.80 -9.46
N ILE A 464 41.04 14.66 -9.37
CA ILE A 464 41.62 13.31 -9.40
C ILE A 464 41.35 12.72 -10.78
N ASP A 465 42.37 12.15 -11.40
CA ASP A 465 42.26 11.53 -12.71
C ASP A 465 41.28 10.34 -12.71
N CYS A 466 40.36 10.35 -13.66
CA CYS A 466 39.35 9.30 -13.82
C CYS A 466 39.73 8.26 -14.89
N GLN A 467 40.97 8.28 -15.42
CA GLN A 467 41.42 7.32 -16.43
C GLN A 467 41.27 5.86 -15.98
N ALA A 468 41.60 5.55 -14.72
CA ALA A 468 41.48 4.20 -14.17
C ALA A 468 40.00 3.74 -14.13
N ILE A 469 39.08 4.62 -13.75
CA ILE A 469 37.64 4.36 -13.76
C ILE A 469 37.16 4.12 -15.20
N ALA A 470 37.61 4.94 -16.15
CA ALA A 470 37.25 4.81 -17.57
C ALA A 470 37.69 3.46 -18.15
N LEU A 471 38.89 2.99 -17.82
CA LEU A 471 39.38 1.67 -18.25
C LEU A 471 38.51 0.53 -17.72
N GLN A 472 38.12 0.57 -16.45
CA GLN A 472 37.26 -0.45 -15.85
C GLN A 472 35.84 -0.44 -16.42
N LEU A 473 35.28 0.74 -16.69
CA LEU A 473 33.98 0.87 -17.35
C LEU A 473 34.02 0.39 -18.80
N ASN A 474 35.12 0.66 -19.51
CA ASN A 474 35.32 0.18 -20.87
C ASN A 474 35.46 -1.35 -20.94
N GLU A 475 36.14 -1.96 -19.97
CA GLU A 475 36.21 -3.42 -19.86
C GLU A 475 34.83 -4.04 -19.57
N ALA A 476 34.05 -3.46 -18.65
CA ALA A 476 32.73 -3.98 -18.30
C ALA A 476 31.69 -3.84 -19.42
N TYR A 477 31.74 -2.73 -20.16
CA TYR A 477 30.84 -2.41 -21.28
C TYR A 477 31.54 -2.54 -22.64
N ASN A 478 32.46 -3.49 -22.79
CA ASN A 478 33.14 -3.72 -24.05
C ASN A 478 32.21 -4.35 -25.10
N GLY A 479 32.32 -3.88 -26.35
CA GLY A 479 31.62 -4.36 -27.54
C GLY A 479 32.57 -4.54 -28.73
N PRO A 480 32.06 -4.92 -29.92
CA PRO A 480 32.88 -5.26 -31.08
C PRO A 480 33.72 -4.10 -31.64
N GLU A 481 33.32 -2.85 -31.40
CA GLU A 481 34.03 -1.63 -31.84
C GLU A 481 34.58 -0.78 -30.68
N GLY A 482 34.63 -1.33 -29.46
CA GLY A 482 35.03 -0.60 -28.24
C GLY A 482 33.88 -0.42 -27.26
N PHE A 483 33.80 0.71 -26.56
CA PHE A 483 32.76 0.98 -25.56
C PHE A 483 31.35 0.90 -26.16
N ASP A 484 30.49 0.07 -25.57
CA ASP A 484 29.11 -0.12 -26.00
C ASP A 484 28.13 0.61 -25.05
N ILE A 485 27.70 1.80 -25.49
CA ILE A 485 26.71 2.60 -24.76
C ILE A 485 25.31 1.96 -24.77
N GLU A 486 24.98 1.12 -25.75
CA GLU A 486 23.68 0.44 -25.81
C GLU A 486 23.56 -0.59 -24.69
N LYS A 487 24.65 -1.32 -24.40
CA LYS A 487 24.72 -2.26 -23.27
C LYS A 487 24.58 -1.55 -21.92
N MET A 488 25.16 -0.36 -21.78
CA MET A 488 25.04 0.46 -20.56
C MET A 488 23.63 1.03 -20.37
N LEU A 489 22.98 1.44 -21.46
CA LEU A 489 21.66 2.07 -21.43
C LEU A 489 20.50 1.09 -21.61
N LYS A 490 20.79 -0.18 -21.93
CA LYS A 490 19.81 -1.23 -22.24
C LYS A 490 18.83 -0.75 -23.33
N SER A 491 19.41 -0.39 -24.47
CA SER A 491 18.79 0.33 -25.59
C SER A 491 17.74 -0.47 -26.39
N ASP A 492 17.99 -1.74 -26.79
CA ASP A 492 16.99 -2.71 -27.32
C ASP A 492 17.63 -4.00 -27.91
N THR A 493 18.48 -4.74 -27.17
CA THR A 493 19.13 -5.97 -27.69
C THR A 493 19.23 -7.15 -26.72
N ASP A 494 18.34 -7.27 -25.72
CA ASP A 494 18.35 -8.44 -24.81
C ASP A 494 16.96 -8.89 -24.33
N ASN A 495 15.92 -8.78 -25.18
CA ASN A 495 14.67 -9.53 -24.98
C ASN A 495 14.76 -10.96 -25.54
N THR A 496 15.92 -11.37 -26.08
CA THR A 496 16.18 -12.75 -26.49
C THR A 496 17.57 -13.18 -26.02
N ALA A 497 17.61 -14.09 -25.03
CA ALA A 497 18.75 -14.86 -24.53
C ALA A 497 19.63 -14.27 -23.40
N THR A 498 19.09 -14.26 -22.17
CA THR A 498 19.82 -14.76 -20.99
C THR A 498 18.90 -15.57 -20.08
N ASN A 499 18.64 -16.82 -20.50
CA ASN A 499 18.34 -17.88 -19.55
C ASN A 499 19.60 -18.13 -18.69
N GLY A 500 19.45 -18.05 -17.36
CA GLY A 500 20.36 -18.70 -16.41
C GLY A 500 21.56 -17.89 -15.92
N ASN A 501 21.34 -17.01 -14.93
CA ASN A 501 22.18 -16.82 -13.73
C ASN A 501 21.86 -15.47 -13.10
N THR A 502 20.77 -15.38 -12.34
CA THR A 502 20.65 -14.38 -11.29
C THR A 502 21.21 -14.98 -10.01
N ALA A 503 22.31 -14.40 -9.52
CA ALA A 503 22.86 -14.76 -8.21
C ALA A 503 21.74 -14.68 -7.16
N PRO A 504 21.70 -15.62 -6.19
CA PRO A 504 20.69 -15.61 -5.15
C PRO A 504 20.76 -14.28 -4.36
N PRO A 505 19.61 -13.76 -3.90
CA PRO A 505 19.59 -12.56 -3.08
C PRO A 505 20.40 -12.82 -1.79
N PRO A 506 21.12 -11.81 -1.27
CA PRO A 506 21.79 -11.93 0.02
C PRO A 506 20.76 -12.22 1.13
N GLU A 507 21.12 -13.12 2.05
CA GLU A 507 20.25 -13.56 3.13
C GLU A 507 19.84 -12.38 4.04
N GLY A 508 18.53 -12.16 4.20
CA GLY A 508 17.96 -11.19 5.15
C GLY A 508 17.14 -10.05 4.52
N MET A 509 17.08 -9.90 3.20
CA MET A 509 16.27 -8.85 2.56
C MET A 509 14.82 -9.27 2.22
N PRO A 510 13.81 -8.40 2.47
CA PRO A 510 12.44 -8.61 1.99
C PRO A 510 12.35 -8.66 0.47
N ALA A 511 11.64 -9.65 -0.09
CA ALA A 511 11.55 -9.92 -1.54
C ALA A 511 11.17 -8.68 -2.40
N HIS A 512 10.29 -7.82 -1.90
CA HIS A 512 9.84 -6.61 -2.62
C HIS A 512 10.97 -5.59 -2.90
N ILE A 513 12.00 -5.49 -2.04
CA ILE A 513 13.13 -4.55 -2.21
C ILE A 513 14.17 -5.11 -3.19
N ALA A 514 14.34 -6.44 -3.19
CA ALA A 514 15.16 -7.14 -4.16
C ALA A 514 14.55 -7.06 -5.58
N GLU A 515 13.21 -7.16 -5.69
CA GLU A 515 12.45 -7.02 -6.93
C GLU A 515 12.47 -5.57 -7.47
N GLU A 516 12.29 -4.54 -6.63
CA GLU A 516 12.34 -3.12 -7.04
C GLU A 516 13.73 -2.71 -7.61
N ARG A 517 14.81 -3.27 -7.05
CA ARG A 517 16.20 -3.01 -7.46
C ARG A 517 16.65 -3.86 -8.65
N ALA A 518 15.95 -4.96 -8.96
CA ALA A 518 16.15 -5.78 -10.15
C ALA A 518 15.26 -5.38 -11.33
N ASN A 519 14.30 -4.46 -11.13
CA ASN A 519 13.43 -3.92 -12.17
C ASN A 519 14.26 -3.37 -13.35
N PRO A 520 14.07 -3.87 -14.59
CA PRO A 520 14.76 -3.40 -15.79
C PRO A 520 14.70 -1.88 -15.99
N HIS A 521 13.58 -1.24 -15.62
CA HIS A 521 13.39 0.20 -15.70
C HIS A 521 14.27 0.97 -14.69
N THR A 522 14.43 0.46 -13.47
CA THR A 522 15.32 1.04 -12.45
C THR A 522 16.79 0.95 -12.89
N ILE A 523 17.18 -0.19 -13.46
CA ILE A 523 18.55 -0.38 -13.97
C ILE A 523 18.82 0.55 -15.17
N LYS A 524 17.86 0.66 -16.09
CA LYS A 524 17.91 1.60 -17.24
C LYS A 524 18.05 3.05 -16.78
N LEU A 525 17.29 3.47 -15.77
CA LEU A 525 17.40 4.81 -15.17
C LEU A 525 18.78 5.04 -14.54
N GLN A 526 19.28 4.07 -13.76
CA GLN A 526 20.59 4.18 -13.10
C GLN A 526 21.74 4.20 -14.12
N GLY A 527 21.65 3.40 -15.19
CA GLY A 527 22.58 3.43 -16.33
C GLY A 527 22.59 4.79 -17.03
N SER A 528 21.40 5.35 -17.32
CA SER A 528 21.30 6.70 -17.91
C SER A 528 21.90 7.78 -17.01
N LEU A 529 21.64 7.76 -15.70
CA LEU A 529 22.21 8.71 -14.75
C LEU A 529 23.75 8.60 -14.63
N LEU A 530 24.29 7.39 -14.74
CA LEU A 530 25.73 7.18 -14.76
C LEU A 530 26.35 7.72 -16.06
N ALA A 531 25.73 7.47 -17.21
CA ALA A 531 26.19 7.98 -18.51
C ALA A 531 26.18 9.53 -18.55
N GLN A 532 25.11 10.14 -18.03
CA GLN A 532 25.03 11.60 -17.88
C GLN A 532 26.17 12.15 -17.00
N CYS A 533 26.50 11.46 -15.90
CA CYS A 533 27.61 11.85 -15.04
C CYS A 533 28.96 11.74 -15.76
N MET A 534 29.18 10.69 -16.56
CA MET A 534 30.40 10.51 -17.35
C MET A 534 30.58 11.61 -18.40
N ILE A 535 29.49 12.05 -19.05
CA ILE A 535 29.51 13.14 -20.05
C ILE A 535 29.92 14.49 -19.43
N LEU A 536 29.57 14.73 -18.17
CA LEU A 536 29.88 15.98 -17.47
C LEU A 536 31.33 16.07 -16.99
N VAL A 537 32.07 14.96 -16.95
CA VAL A 537 33.48 14.93 -16.52
C VAL A 537 34.42 14.94 -17.73
N PRO A 538 35.35 15.92 -17.84
CA PRO A 538 36.27 16.00 -18.97
C PRO A 538 37.24 14.81 -19.01
N GLY A 539 37.75 14.49 -20.20
CA GLY A 539 38.73 13.41 -20.41
C GLY A 539 38.09 12.09 -20.83
N ALA A 540 38.73 10.97 -20.49
CA ALA A 540 38.40 9.65 -21.05
C ALA A 540 36.97 9.20 -20.81
N LEU A 541 36.34 9.55 -19.68
CA LEU A 541 34.95 9.16 -19.39
C LEU A 541 33.96 9.77 -20.39
N SER A 542 34.05 11.08 -20.65
CA SER A 542 33.20 11.74 -21.64
C SER A 542 33.48 11.25 -23.06
N ALA A 543 34.75 10.94 -23.39
CA ALA A 543 35.13 10.42 -24.70
C ALA A 543 34.45 9.07 -24.99
N LEU A 544 34.47 8.12 -24.04
CA LEU A 544 33.84 6.80 -24.20
C LEU A 544 32.36 6.92 -24.59
N VAL A 545 31.59 7.75 -23.88
CA VAL A 545 30.15 7.90 -24.14
C VAL A 545 29.89 8.66 -25.44
N LEU A 546 30.60 9.76 -25.67
CA LEU A 546 30.36 10.63 -26.83
C LEU A 546 30.80 9.98 -28.15
N GLU A 547 31.90 9.22 -28.16
CA GLU A 547 32.37 8.50 -29.34
C GLU A 547 31.43 7.33 -29.68
N SER A 548 31.02 6.57 -28.66
CA SER A 548 30.06 5.46 -28.82
C SER A 548 28.70 5.97 -29.32
N LEU A 549 28.15 7.05 -28.77
CA LEU A 549 26.90 7.64 -29.28
C LEU A 549 27.03 8.16 -30.73
N ALA A 550 28.20 8.65 -31.12
CA ALA A 550 28.44 9.17 -32.46
C ALA A 550 28.65 8.06 -33.52
N SER A 551 28.97 6.83 -33.11
CA SER A 551 29.12 5.67 -34.00
C SER A 551 27.82 4.88 -34.19
N LEU A 552 26.80 5.09 -33.37
CA LEU A 552 25.51 4.40 -33.50
C LEU A 552 24.79 4.73 -34.82
N PRO A 553 23.96 3.81 -35.36
CA PRO A 553 23.12 4.07 -36.52
C PRO A 553 22.00 5.10 -36.24
N PRO A 554 21.56 5.87 -37.26
CA PRO A 554 20.46 6.84 -37.13
C PRO A 554 19.16 6.25 -36.58
N THR A 555 18.83 5.01 -36.96
CA THR A 555 17.63 4.31 -36.52
C THR A 555 17.64 4.03 -35.02
N THR A 556 18.80 3.68 -34.46
CA THR A 556 18.97 3.41 -33.02
C THR A 556 18.89 4.70 -32.23
N LEU A 557 19.59 5.75 -32.68
CA LEU A 557 19.56 7.07 -32.02
C LEU A 557 18.15 7.67 -32.00
N LYS A 558 17.35 7.46 -33.05
CA LYS A 558 15.96 7.87 -33.09
C LYS A 558 15.13 7.15 -32.01
N LYS A 559 15.26 5.83 -31.88
CA LYS A 559 14.60 5.07 -30.80
C LYS A 559 14.99 5.59 -29.42
N MET A 560 16.29 5.82 -29.21
CA MET A 560 16.83 6.39 -27.97
C MET A 560 16.28 7.79 -27.66
N ALA A 561 15.97 8.59 -28.68
CA ALA A 561 15.39 9.92 -28.52
C ALA A 561 13.91 9.89 -28.11
N SER A 562 13.16 8.87 -28.53
CA SER A 562 11.77 8.65 -28.14
C SER A 562 11.61 7.96 -26.78
N ASP A 563 12.69 7.41 -26.22
CA ASP A 563 12.67 6.77 -24.90
C ASP A 563 12.60 7.78 -23.74
N THR A 564 11.73 7.52 -22.75
CA THR A 564 11.48 8.43 -21.62
C THR A 564 12.71 8.68 -20.74
N ILE A 565 13.63 7.72 -20.63
CA ILE A 565 14.82 7.79 -19.78
C ILE A 565 16.04 8.19 -20.63
N ILE A 566 16.31 7.46 -21.72
CA ILE A 566 17.54 7.57 -22.50
C ILE A 566 17.64 8.93 -23.20
N CYS A 567 16.51 9.57 -23.56
CA CYS A 567 16.50 10.90 -24.18
C CYS A 567 17.25 11.95 -23.34
N ARG A 568 17.36 11.78 -22.02
CA ARG A 568 18.12 12.67 -21.13
C ARG A 568 19.64 12.51 -21.30
N THR A 569 20.12 11.30 -21.57
CA THR A 569 21.53 11.07 -21.92
C THR A 569 21.88 11.76 -23.23
N LEU A 570 21.00 11.70 -24.24
CA LEU A 570 21.19 12.40 -25.52
C LEU A 570 21.18 13.93 -25.35
N GLN A 571 20.26 14.47 -24.55
CA GLN A 571 20.25 15.90 -24.20
C GLN A 571 21.59 16.33 -23.57
N ALA A 572 22.09 15.57 -22.59
CA ALA A 572 23.37 15.85 -21.93
C ALA A 572 24.55 15.78 -22.92
N ALA A 573 24.56 14.80 -23.83
CA ALA A 573 25.61 14.67 -24.86
C ALA A 573 25.63 15.87 -25.83
N MET A 574 24.46 16.43 -26.14
CA MET A 574 24.34 17.60 -27.03
C MET A 574 24.69 18.92 -26.35
N THR A 575 24.38 19.10 -25.06
CA THR A 575 24.58 20.37 -24.36
C THR A 575 25.88 20.46 -23.56
N SER A 576 26.57 19.34 -23.35
CA SER A 576 27.84 19.32 -22.60
C SER A 576 28.95 20.12 -23.29
N HIS A 577 29.70 20.87 -22.48
CA HIS A 577 30.89 21.62 -22.89
C HIS A 577 32.07 20.69 -23.23
N ASN A 578 32.06 19.44 -22.74
CA ASN A 578 33.08 18.44 -23.04
C ASN A 578 32.91 17.83 -24.45
N ALA A 579 31.72 17.96 -25.06
CA ALA A 579 31.51 17.51 -26.42
C ALA A 579 32.18 18.46 -27.41
N SER A 580 32.99 17.92 -28.33
CA SER A 580 33.57 18.73 -29.40
C SER A 580 32.49 19.19 -30.38
N ILE A 581 32.72 20.32 -31.07
CA ILE A 581 31.83 20.79 -32.15
C ILE A 581 31.66 19.72 -33.24
N ILE A 582 32.72 18.94 -33.52
CA ILE A 582 32.71 17.86 -34.50
C ILE A 582 31.81 16.71 -34.03
N SER A 583 31.94 16.30 -32.77
CA SER A 583 31.12 15.22 -32.17
C SER A 583 29.65 15.60 -32.13
N ARG A 584 29.32 16.83 -31.69
CA ARG A 584 27.93 17.34 -31.71
C ARG A 584 27.38 17.40 -33.13
N ARG A 585 28.15 17.90 -34.09
CA ARG A 585 27.76 17.93 -35.49
C ARG A 585 27.45 16.53 -36.02
N LYS A 586 28.35 15.56 -35.80
CA LYS A 586 28.14 14.17 -36.25
C LYS A 586 26.85 13.57 -35.66
N LEU A 587 26.65 13.74 -34.35
CA LEU A 587 25.46 13.25 -33.65
C LEU A 587 24.17 13.91 -34.17
N ILE A 588 24.16 15.23 -34.34
CA ILE A 588 22.97 15.97 -34.81
C ILE A 588 22.63 15.64 -36.26
N GLN A 589 23.63 15.48 -37.12
CA GLN A 589 23.43 15.14 -38.53
C GLN A 589 22.71 13.80 -38.73
N GLN A 590 22.83 12.88 -37.77
CA GLN A 590 22.12 11.60 -37.82
C GLN A 590 20.60 11.74 -37.72
N PHE A 591 20.08 12.86 -37.19
CA PHE A 591 18.64 13.10 -37.06
C PHE A 591 18.01 13.81 -38.27
N PHE A 592 18.80 14.16 -39.30
CA PHE A 592 18.28 14.84 -40.48
C PHE A 592 17.27 13.96 -41.23
N GLY A 593 16.13 14.55 -41.61
CA GLY A 593 15.01 13.82 -42.22
C GLY A 593 14.04 13.19 -41.22
N HIS A 594 14.33 13.28 -39.91
CA HIS A 594 13.48 12.79 -38.83
C HIS A 594 13.09 13.87 -37.80
N ILE A 595 13.56 15.11 -37.93
CA ILE A 595 13.31 16.21 -37.00
C ILE A 595 11.80 16.52 -36.91
N GLY A 596 11.11 16.55 -38.04
CA GLY A 596 9.68 16.84 -38.09
C GLY A 596 8.86 15.83 -37.25
N GLU A 597 9.16 14.55 -37.43
CA GLU A 597 8.54 13.45 -36.67
C GLU A 597 8.93 13.51 -35.18
N MET A 598 10.21 13.72 -34.87
CA MET A 598 10.71 13.83 -33.49
C MET A 598 10.07 15.00 -32.73
N ALA A 599 9.77 16.11 -33.40
CA ALA A 599 9.13 17.26 -32.79
C ALA A 599 7.64 17.04 -32.44
N LEU A 600 7.00 16.02 -33.01
CA LEU A 600 5.63 15.61 -32.68
C LEU A 600 5.56 14.66 -31.48
N ASP A 601 6.67 14.02 -31.12
CA ASP A 601 6.77 13.10 -29.98
C ASP A 601 7.06 13.84 -28.66
N SER A 602 6.39 13.44 -27.58
CA SER A 602 6.48 14.13 -26.28
C SER A 602 7.85 14.06 -25.60
N LYS A 603 8.68 13.07 -25.94
CA LYS A 603 10.02 12.85 -25.38
C LYS A 603 11.09 13.35 -26.35
N ALA A 604 11.00 12.97 -27.62
CA ALA A 604 11.98 13.34 -28.64
C ALA A 604 11.95 14.84 -28.97
N SER A 605 10.82 15.53 -28.80
CA SER A 605 10.73 17.00 -28.93
C SER A 605 11.70 17.74 -28.00
N ARG A 606 12.00 17.17 -26.82
CA ARG A 606 13.00 17.72 -25.88
C ARG A 606 14.42 17.58 -26.40
N VAL A 607 14.71 16.50 -27.13
CA VAL A 607 15.98 16.31 -27.82
C VAL A 607 16.09 17.34 -28.95
N VAL A 608 15.02 17.55 -29.72
CA VAL A 608 14.97 18.60 -30.76
C VAL A 608 15.22 19.99 -30.18
N ASP A 609 14.60 20.34 -29.05
CA ASP A 609 14.88 21.61 -28.37
C ASP A 609 16.34 21.71 -27.87
N ALA A 610 16.91 20.62 -27.34
CA ALA A 610 18.31 20.60 -26.90
C ALA A 610 19.31 20.80 -28.05
N ILE A 611 18.96 20.43 -29.30
CA ILE A 611 19.79 20.71 -30.48
C ILE A 611 20.00 22.22 -30.65
N TRP A 612 19.03 23.06 -30.26
CA TRP A 612 19.20 24.51 -30.34
C TRP A 612 20.42 24.98 -29.52
N GLU A 613 20.60 24.47 -28.31
CA GLU A 613 21.76 24.79 -27.46
C GLU A 613 23.03 24.06 -27.95
N GLY A 614 22.91 22.79 -28.34
CA GLY A 614 24.03 21.97 -28.82
C GLY A 614 24.64 22.41 -30.17
N THR A 615 23.93 23.25 -30.93
CA THR A 615 24.41 23.86 -32.19
C THR A 615 25.14 25.19 -32.00
N HIS A 616 25.62 25.50 -30.79
CA HIS A 616 26.56 26.59 -30.58
C HIS A 616 27.82 26.36 -31.44
N GLY A 617 28.15 27.31 -32.32
CA GLY A 617 29.18 27.22 -33.36
C GLY A 617 28.74 26.61 -34.70
N LEU A 618 27.46 26.21 -34.86
CA LEU A 618 26.95 25.44 -36.02
C LEU A 618 25.69 26.07 -36.63
N ALA A 619 25.75 27.37 -36.97
CA ALA A 619 24.57 28.13 -37.42
C ALA A 619 23.88 27.56 -38.67
N PHE A 620 24.61 26.94 -39.60
CA PHE A 620 24.06 26.32 -40.81
C PHE A 620 23.16 25.11 -40.51
N ILE A 621 23.44 24.37 -39.42
CA ILE A 621 22.64 23.22 -39.01
C ILE A 621 21.28 23.68 -38.51
N ARG A 622 21.24 24.80 -37.75
CA ARG A 622 19.96 25.37 -37.28
C ARG A 622 19.05 25.75 -38.43
N GLU A 623 19.60 26.32 -39.50
CA GLU A 623 18.81 26.70 -40.67
C GLU A 623 18.25 25.48 -41.41
N ARG A 624 19.03 24.39 -41.52
CA ARG A 624 18.56 23.12 -42.09
C ARG A 624 17.45 22.46 -41.26
N ILE A 625 17.58 22.47 -39.94
CA ILE A 625 16.56 21.93 -39.03
C ILE A 625 15.29 22.80 -39.07
N ALA A 626 15.43 24.13 -39.13
CA ALA A 626 14.31 25.04 -39.28
C ALA A 626 13.57 24.84 -40.62
N GLU A 627 14.28 24.54 -41.70
CA GLU A 627 13.68 24.17 -42.99
C GLU A 627 12.80 22.91 -42.86
N GLU A 628 13.32 21.85 -42.24
CA GLU A 628 12.58 20.61 -42.00
C GLU A 628 11.38 20.78 -41.06
N LEU A 629 11.51 21.60 -40.00
CA LEU A 629 10.38 21.98 -39.14
C LEU A 629 9.32 22.77 -39.93
N ASN A 630 9.73 23.65 -40.83
CA ASN A 630 8.81 24.44 -41.65
C ASN A 630 8.06 23.57 -42.69
N GLU A 631 8.69 22.52 -43.22
CA GLU A 631 8.04 21.53 -44.09
C GLU A 631 6.90 20.77 -43.37
N ASN A 632 6.98 20.64 -42.04
CA ASN A 632 6.01 19.93 -41.20
C ASN A 632 5.08 20.86 -40.39
N GLU A 633 4.93 22.13 -40.79
CA GLU A 633 4.23 23.16 -40.00
C GLU A 633 2.80 22.78 -39.58
N ALA A 634 1.99 22.25 -40.51
CA ALA A 634 0.59 21.94 -40.24
C ALA A 634 0.47 20.94 -39.08
N GLN A 635 1.24 19.86 -39.13
CA GLN A 635 1.26 18.82 -38.09
C GLN A 635 1.82 19.36 -36.77
N LEU A 636 2.86 20.19 -36.81
CA LEU A 636 3.47 20.75 -35.61
C LEU A 636 2.57 21.76 -34.89
N ARG A 637 1.77 22.56 -35.63
CA ARG A 637 0.84 23.51 -35.01
C ARG A 637 -0.37 22.83 -34.38
N ASP A 638 -0.80 21.70 -34.92
CA ASP A 638 -1.93 20.94 -34.37
C ASP A 638 -1.54 20.15 -33.10
N ASN A 639 -0.27 19.75 -32.98
CA ASN A 639 0.26 19.01 -31.82
C ASN A 639 0.78 19.95 -30.69
N PRO A 640 0.42 19.74 -29.40
CA PRO A 640 0.93 20.55 -28.28
C PRO A 640 2.46 20.63 -28.15
N CYS A 641 3.18 19.51 -28.33
CA CYS A 641 4.63 19.44 -28.27
C CYS A 641 5.25 20.13 -29.49
N GLY A 642 4.67 19.92 -30.68
CA GLY A 642 5.05 20.62 -31.89
C GLY A 642 4.93 22.14 -31.77
N ARG A 643 3.86 22.65 -31.13
CA ARG A 643 3.70 24.09 -30.83
C ARG A 643 4.78 24.62 -29.90
N ALA A 644 5.19 23.84 -28.91
CA ALA A 644 6.27 24.21 -28.01
C ALA A 644 7.61 24.33 -28.76
N VAL A 645 7.96 23.33 -29.57
CA VAL A 645 9.16 23.34 -30.44
C VAL A 645 9.09 24.53 -31.41
N TRP A 646 7.95 24.76 -32.05
CA TRP A 646 7.72 25.86 -32.98
C TRP A 646 7.99 27.24 -32.32
N LYS A 647 7.54 27.41 -31.07
CA LYS A 647 7.79 28.60 -30.26
C LYS A 647 9.26 28.72 -29.85
N ASN A 648 9.86 27.64 -29.35
CA ASN A 648 11.23 27.60 -28.85
C ASN A 648 12.25 27.90 -29.95
N TRP A 649 12.01 27.36 -31.15
CA TRP A 649 12.79 27.61 -32.37
C TRP A 649 12.43 28.92 -33.06
N LYS A 650 11.47 29.70 -32.53
CA LYS A 650 11.01 30.98 -33.09
C LYS A 650 10.62 30.87 -34.57
N MET A 651 9.90 29.82 -34.94
CA MET A 651 9.58 29.52 -36.33
C MET A 651 8.67 30.56 -37.00
N ASP A 652 7.86 31.29 -36.23
CA ASP A 652 7.10 32.44 -36.75
C ASP A 652 8.01 33.57 -37.25
N LEU A 653 9.13 33.80 -36.56
CA LEU A 653 10.15 34.77 -36.98
C LEU A 653 10.91 34.24 -38.21
N TYR A 654 11.21 32.93 -38.25
CA TYR A 654 11.83 32.29 -39.41
C TYR A 654 10.99 32.48 -40.68
N LYS A 655 9.67 32.28 -40.60
CA LYS A 655 8.74 32.46 -41.73
C LYS A 655 8.55 33.92 -42.14
N ARG A 656 8.29 34.81 -41.17
CA ARG A 656 7.94 36.21 -41.46
C ARG A 656 9.15 37.05 -41.82
N ARG A 657 10.30 36.78 -41.19
CA ARG A 657 11.54 37.56 -41.31
C ARG A 657 12.77 36.65 -41.18
N ARG A 658 12.95 35.77 -42.17
CA ARG A 658 14.07 34.80 -42.20
C ARG A 658 15.44 35.45 -41.94
N GLY A 659 15.70 36.64 -42.49
CA GLY A 659 16.95 37.38 -42.26
C GLY A 659 17.20 37.78 -40.80
N GLU A 660 16.16 38.20 -40.07
CA GLU A 660 16.27 38.52 -38.63
C GLU A 660 16.45 37.25 -37.79
N TRP A 661 15.76 36.17 -38.15
CA TRP A 661 15.94 34.87 -37.49
C TRP A 661 17.35 34.33 -37.66
N VAL A 662 17.90 34.36 -38.88
CA VAL A 662 19.28 33.91 -39.18
C VAL A 662 20.29 34.76 -38.40
N LYS A 663 20.07 36.08 -38.31
CA LYS A 663 20.92 36.98 -37.50
C LYS A 663 20.86 36.64 -36.00
N GLN A 664 19.67 36.41 -35.44
CA GLN A 664 19.51 35.99 -34.04
C GLN A 664 20.12 34.61 -33.77
N SER A 665 19.95 33.68 -34.71
CA SER A 665 20.52 32.33 -34.63
C SER A 665 22.04 32.37 -34.66
N LYS A 666 22.65 33.15 -35.56
CA LYS A 666 24.11 33.35 -35.63
C LYS A 666 24.66 34.02 -34.36
N ASN A 667 24.00 35.05 -33.86
CA ASN A 667 24.42 35.74 -32.63
C ASN A 667 24.38 34.82 -31.40
N LYS A 668 23.35 33.97 -31.27
CA LYS A 668 23.22 33.01 -30.16
C LYS A 668 24.13 31.77 -30.33
N ALA A 669 24.74 31.57 -31.51
CA ALA A 669 25.66 30.49 -31.78
C ALA A 669 27.13 30.82 -31.45
N SER A 670 27.50 32.08 -31.19
CA SER A 670 28.90 32.57 -31.08
C SER A 670 29.77 32.21 -32.29
N ASN A 671 30.31 33.22 -32.98
CA ASN A 671 30.94 33.04 -34.28
C ASN A 671 32.47 32.89 -34.20
N ASP A 672 32.98 32.06 -33.29
CA ASP A 672 34.43 31.88 -33.07
C ASP A 672 35.04 30.63 -33.72
N GLY A 673 34.29 29.88 -34.55
CA GLY A 673 34.71 28.53 -34.90
C GLY A 673 34.38 28.00 -36.29
N PHE A 674 34.46 28.81 -37.36
CA PHE A 674 34.69 28.31 -38.73
C PHE A 674 34.94 29.46 -39.72
N GLN A 675 36.19 29.65 -40.16
CA GLN A 675 36.49 30.44 -41.36
C GLN A 675 36.36 29.52 -42.59
N SER A 676 35.72 30.01 -43.65
CA SER A 676 35.59 29.27 -44.91
C SER A 676 36.93 29.16 -45.62
N PHE A 677 37.11 28.05 -46.35
CA PHE A 677 38.31 27.68 -47.12
C PHE A 677 38.63 28.59 -48.32
N SER A 678 38.23 29.86 -48.31
CA SER A 678 38.34 30.78 -49.45
C SER A 678 39.02 32.12 -49.14
N GLU A 679 39.64 32.30 -47.97
CA GLU A 679 40.36 33.54 -47.61
C GLU A 679 41.81 33.30 -47.13
N GLN A 680 42.39 32.13 -47.43
CA GLN A 680 43.79 31.82 -47.09
C GLN A 680 44.83 32.34 -48.11
N GLN A 681 44.44 33.20 -49.06
CA GLN A 681 45.35 33.70 -50.09
C GLN A 681 45.63 35.22 -50.05
N GLN A 682 45.13 35.95 -49.05
CA GLN A 682 45.33 37.41 -48.98
C GLN A 682 45.93 37.97 -47.67
N ALA A 683 46.33 37.13 -46.71
CA ALA A 683 46.97 37.61 -45.48
C ALA A 683 48.42 37.13 -45.29
N ALA A 684 49.08 36.66 -46.34
CA ALA A 684 50.53 36.48 -46.38
C ALA A 684 51.18 37.77 -46.89
N THR A 685 51.13 38.84 -46.09
CA THR A 685 52.01 40.02 -46.17
C THR A 685 51.57 41.03 -45.11
N ASN A 686 52.09 40.92 -43.89
CA ASN A 686 52.77 42.03 -43.21
C ASN A 686 53.21 41.64 -41.79
N GLY A 687 54.43 42.09 -41.48
CA GLY A 687 55.29 41.63 -40.40
C GLY A 687 54.81 41.82 -38.95
N ALA A 688 55.43 40.97 -38.13
CA ALA A 688 55.68 41.04 -36.70
C ALA A 688 55.82 42.44 -36.06
N ALA A 689 55.32 42.60 -34.82
CA ALA A 689 56.11 42.64 -33.57
C ALA A 689 55.37 43.31 -32.38
N GLN A 690 55.68 42.81 -31.17
CA GLN A 690 55.42 43.34 -29.80
C GLN A 690 53.98 43.21 -29.27
N GLY A 691 53.67 42.67 -28.07
CA GLY A 691 54.48 42.23 -26.94
C GLY A 691 54.08 42.96 -25.65
N GLY A 692 53.29 42.31 -24.78
CA GLY A 692 53.23 42.65 -23.34
C GLY A 692 51.85 42.59 -22.66
N GLU A 693 51.56 41.51 -21.92
CA GLU A 693 50.56 41.52 -20.84
C GLU A 693 51.22 41.23 -19.48
N LYS A 694 50.77 41.97 -18.45
CA LYS A 694 51.34 42.06 -17.10
C LYS A 694 51.03 40.81 -16.26
N LYS A 695 52.03 40.30 -15.54
CA LYS A 695 51.88 39.21 -14.55
C LYS A 695 51.20 39.70 -13.26
N SER A 696 50.29 38.87 -12.75
CA SER A 696 49.54 39.08 -11.50
C SER A 696 50.36 38.71 -10.25
N ALA A 697 50.08 39.37 -9.13
CA ALA A 697 50.74 39.22 -7.83
C ALA A 697 50.79 37.79 -7.26
N ILE A 698 49.96 36.87 -7.78
CA ILE A 698 49.95 35.45 -7.39
C ILE A 698 51.12 34.66 -7.99
N GLN A 699 51.66 35.08 -9.15
CA GLN A 699 52.84 34.45 -9.76
C GLN A 699 54.13 34.77 -8.99
N LEU A 700 54.24 35.99 -8.42
CA LEU A 700 55.36 36.41 -7.56
C LEU A 700 55.39 35.71 -6.20
N ALA A 701 54.26 35.19 -5.71
CA ALA A 701 54.18 34.43 -4.46
C ALA A 701 54.61 32.95 -4.64
N ARG A 702 54.32 32.36 -5.80
CA ARG A 702 54.67 30.96 -6.12
C ARG A 702 56.18 30.75 -6.33
N GLU A 703 56.88 31.75 -6.87
CA GLU A 703 58.34 31.70 -7.02
C GLU A 703 59.10 31.76 -5.69
N ARG A 704 58.54 32.41 -4.66
CA ARG A 704 59.14 32.43 -3.30
C ARG A 704 58.97 31.12 -2.54
N HIS A 705 57.91 30.37 -2.80
CA HIS A 705 57.66 29.10 -2.12
C HIS A 705 58.42 27.92 -2.77
N ALA A 706 58.75 28.04 -4.05
CA ALA A 706 59.59 27.10 -4.78
C ALA A 706 61.07 27.12 -4.34
N ALA A 707 61.54 28.24 -3.78
CA ALA A 707 62.92 28.38 -3.29
C ALA A 707 63.22 27.65 -1.97
N ASN A 708 62.20 27.34 -1.14
CA ASN A 708 62.41 26.63 0.13
C ASN A 708 62.28 25.10 0.03
N LYS A 709 61.79 24.58 -1.09
CA LYS A 709 61.62 23.13 -1.31
C LYS A 709 62.91 22.44 -1.80
N ALA A 710 63.98 23.20 -2.03
CA ALA A 710 65.26 22.72 -2.56
C ALA A 710 66.31 22.34 -1.48
N LYS A 711 65.94 22.17 -0.20
CA LYS A 711 66.95 21.92 0.86
C LYS A 711 66.71 20.76 1.81
N THR A 712 65.71 19.90 1.61
CA THR A 712 65.57 18.74 2.51
C THR A 712 64.99 17.52 1.80
N GLN A 713 65.61 17.16 0.69
CA GLN A 713 65.50 15.83 0.11
C GLN A 713 66.92 15.27 0.00
N GLN A 714 67.43 14.71 1.09
CA GLN A 714 68.57 13.78 1.12
C GLN A 714 68.83 13.32 2.56
N ALA A 715 68.06 12.33 3.02
CA ALA A 715 68.57 11.32 3.94
C ALA A 715 67.52 10.21 4.12
N ARG A 716 67.95 8.99 3.83
CA ARG A 716 67.37 7.69 4.22
C ARG A 716 66.39 7.04 3.23
N GLU A 717 66.99 6.56 2.16
CA GLU A 717 66.70 5.19 1.70
C GLU A 717 67.39 4.14 2.59
N LYS A 718 66.85 2.91 2.51
CA LYS A 718 67.37 1.61 2.97
C LYS A 718 67.00 1.15 4.39
N HIS A 719 65.96 0.30 4.46
CA HIS A 719 66.10 -1.09 4.91
C HIS A 719 64.84 -1.90 4.55
N VAL A 720 65.02 -2.91 3.69
CA VAL A 720 64.09 -4.02 3.43
C VAL A 720 64.75 -5.28 3.98
N ALA A 721 64.00 -6.12 4.70
CA ALA A 721 64.03 -7.59 4.55
C ALA A 721 63.14 -8.31 5.59
N GLY A 722 62.30 -9.23 5.08
CA GLY A 722 62.24 -10.60 5.60
C GLY A 722 61.02 -11.03 6.41
N GLY A 723 60.24 -11.98 5.87
CA GLY A 723 59.34 -12.83 6.66
C GLY A 723 58.27 -13.54 5.82
N SER A 724 58.40 -14.85 5.60
CA SER A 724 57.54 -15.68 4.76
C SER A 724 56.79 -16.78 5.54
N ARG A 725 55.55 -17.11 5.08
CA ARG A 725 54.70 -18.33 5.27
C ARG A 725 53.94 -18.51 6.60
N PRO A 726 52.83 -19.31 6.67
CA PRO A 726 52.23 -20.21 5.67
C PRO A 726 50.69 -20.12 5.45
N SER A 727 50.24 -20.84 4.43
CA SER A 727 48.86 -21.20 4.06
C SER A 727 48.18 -22.17 5.03
N GLY A 728 46.90 -21.96 5.37
CA GLY A 728 46.04 -22.90 6.09
C GLY A 728 44.56 -22.63 5.80
N GLY A 729 43.82 -23.67 5.40
CA GLY A 729 42.50 -23.60 4.76
C GLY A 729 41.30 -23.32 5.66
N SER A 730 40.19 -22.93 5.02
CA SER A 730 38.85 -22.90 5.61
C SER A 730 37.83 -23.19 4.51
N SER A 731 37.39 -24.46 4.43
CA SER A 731 36.30 -24.91 3.55
C SER A 731 35.17 -25.61 4.32
N ASN A 732 35.09 -25.43 5.65
CA ASN A 732 34.16 -26.19 6.51
C ASN A 732 33.09 -25.36 7.23
N SER A 733 33.12 -24.02 7.22
CA SER A 733 32.15 -23.22 8.00
C SER A 733 30.80 -22.98 7.31
N SER A 734 30.73 -23.00 5.98
CA SER A 734 29.47 -22.73 5.25
C SER A 734 28.49 -23.91 5.26
N LYS A 735 28.99 -25.16 5.33
CA LYS A 735 28.13 -26.35 5.49
C LYS A 735 27.40 -26.34 6.83
N HIS A 736 28.06 -25.86 7.89
CA HIS A 736 27.54 -25.95 9.24
C HIS A 736 26.34 -25.02 9.48
N ALA A 737 26.34 -23.80 8.92
CA ALA A 737 25.22 -22.87 9.06
C ALA A 737 23.95 -23.32 8.32
N SER A 738 24.09 -23.90 7.11
CA SER A 738 22.96 -24.48 6.37
C SER A 738 22.40 -25.73 7.03
N GLU A 739 23.25 -26.55 7.66
CA GLU A 739 22.83 -27.73 8.43
C GLU A 739 22.03 -27.32 9.67
N ILE A 740 22.45 -26.27 10.39
CA ILE A 740 21.76 -25.74 11.59
C ILE A 740 20.36 -25.18 11.24
N ALA A 741 20.21 -24.44 10.13
CA ALA A 741 18.92 -23.91 9.71
C ALA A 741 17.93 -25.00 9.24
N ILE A 742 18.43 -26.06 8.59
CA ILE A 742 17.63 -27.23 8.19
C ILE A 742 17.19 -28.03 9.43
N ASP A 743 18.09 -28.21 10.40
CA ASP A 743 17.81 -28.91 11.65
C ASP A 743 16.74 -28.17 12.48
N GLN A 744 16.83 -26.84 12.60
CA GLN A 744 15.85 -26.04 13.33
C GLN A 744 14.43 -26.11 12.73
N ARG A 745 14.27 -25.99 11.41
CA ARG A 745 12.95 -26.08 10.75
C ARG A 745 12.34 -27.48 10.94
N THR A 746 13.15 -28.52 10.79
CA THR A 746 12.71 -29.91 10.98
C THR A 746 12.26 -30.13 12.42
N GLN A 747 13.05 -29.67 13.40
CA GLN A 747 12.71 -29.79 14.81
C GLN A 747 11.43 -29.02 15.19
N LEU A 748 11.21 -27.83 14.62
CA LEU A 748 10.00 -27.06 14.89
C LEU A 748 8.76 -27.71 14.28
N LEU A 749 8.84 -28.16 13.02
CA LEU A 749 7.72 -28.86 12.38
C LEU A 749 7.35 -30.13 13.13
N ASN A 750 8.33 -30.93 13.54
CA ASN A 750 8.08 -32.15 14.32
C ASN A 750 7.44 -31.82 15.67
N SER A 751 7.94 -30.81 16.40
CA SER A 751 7.36 -30.45 17.70
C SER A 751 5.94 -29.87 17.59
N ILE A 752 5.60 -29.21 16.49
CA ILE A 752 4.22 -28.76 16.24
C ILE A 752 3.32 -29.95 15.88
N GLN A 753 3.83 -30.92 15.11
CA GLN A 753 3.10 -32.16 14.81
C GLN A 753 2.77 -32.95 16.08
N ASP A 754 3.70 -33.00 17.05
CA ASP A 754 3.50 -33.65 18.34
C ASP A 754 2.36 -33.02 19.17
N LEU A 755 1.97 -31.77 18.89
CA LEU A 755 0.82 -31.11 19.52
C LEU A 755 -0.47 -31.25 18.70
N ILE A 756 -0.40 -31.12 17.37
CA ILE A 756 -1.58 -31.14 16.50
C ILE A 756 -2.16 -32.55 16.34
N ILE A 757 -1.32 -33.59 16.25
CA ILE A 757 -1.80 -34.97 16.05
C ILE A 757 -2.65 -35.45 17.24
N PRO A 758 -2.25 -35.28 18.51
CA PRO A 758 -3.11 -35.61 19.65
C PRO A 758 -4.42 -34.82 19.68
N PHE A 759 -4.40 -33.53 19.30
CA PHE A 759 -5.60 -32.72 19.20
C PHE A 759 -6.61 -33.31 18.22
N ILE A 760 -6.16 -33.68 17.01
CA ILE A 760 -7.03 -34.34 16.01
C ILE A 760 -7.51 -35.71 16.53
N ARG A 761 -6.59 -36.52 17.09
CA ARG A 761 -6.92 -37.87 17.61
C ARG A 761 -7.98 -37.83 18.71
N SER A 762 -7.97 -36.81 19.56
CA SER A 762 -8.95 -36.67 20.64
C SER A 762 -10.39 -36.61 20.14
N ALA A 763 -10.63 -36.05 18.95
CA ALA A 763 -11.94 -36.03 18.31
C ALA A 763 -12.38 -37.42 17.82
N ASP A 764 -11.45 -38.21 17.27
CA ASP A 764 -11.74 -39.59 16.81
C ASP A 764 -12.07 -40.51 18.00
N GLU A 765 -11.38 -40.33 19.12
CA GLU A 765 -11.63 -41.05 20.38
C GLU A 765 -12.98 -40.63 20.97
N ASP A 766 -13.31 -39.34 20.98
CA ASP A 766 -14.58 -38.83 21.51
C ASP A 766 -15.80 -39.30 20.71
N ALA A 767 -15.65 -39.48 19.40
CA ALA A 767 -16.70 -40.01 18.53
C ALA A 767 -17.25 -41.38 18.97
N ALA A 768 -16.49 -42.17 19.74
CA ALA A 768 -16.98 -43.44 20.29
C ALA A 768 -18.00 -43.27 21.42
N THR A 769 -18.01 -42.13 22.11
CA THR A 769 -18.87 -41.88 23.28
C THR A 769 -20.12 -41.08 23.00
N LYS A 770 -20.19 -40.40 21.85
CA LYS A 770 -21.30 -39.49 21.49
C LYS A 770 -22.69 -40.11 21.60
N HIS A 771 -22.84 -41.42 21.32
CA HIS A 771 -24.11 -42.16 21.47
C HIS A 771 -24.71 -42.11 22.87
N THR A 772 -23.92 -41.79 23.89
CA THR A 772 -24.39 -41.65 25.27
C THR A 772 -25.14 -40.33 25.53
N GLY A 773 -25.01 -39.34 24.64
CA GLY A 773 -25.47 -37.96 24.85
C GLY A 773 -24.44 -37.06 25.53
N HIS A 774 -23.24 -37.58 25.79
CA HIS A 774 -22.11 -36.85 26.38
C HIS A 774 -20.81 -37.19 25.64
N GLY A 775 -19.92 -36.19 25.53
CA GLY A 775 -18.53 -36.37 25.11
C GLY A 775 -17.61 -36.77 26.27
N LEU A 776 -16.41 -37.24 25.92
CA LEU A 776 -15.32 -37.60 26.81
C LEU A 776 -14.91 -36.40 27.67
N ALA A 777 -15.01 -36.57 28.99
CA ALA A 777 -14.50 -35.62 29.95
C ALA A 777 -12.96 -35.70 30.03
N ILE A 778 -12.28 -34.59 29.79
CA ILE A 778 -10.81 -34.50 29.92
C ILE A 778 -10.45 -34.14 31.36
N GLN A 779 -9.51 -34.87 31.99
CA GLN A 779 -9.11 -34.65 33.38
C GLN A 779 -8.48 -33.25 33.60
N GLY A 780 -8.90 -32.54 34.66
CA GLY A 780 -8.33 -31.28 35.13
C GLY A 780 -9.27 -30.06 35.05
N GLN A 781 -9.98 -29.78 36.15
CA GLN A 781 -10.77 -28.57 36.50
C GLN A 781 -11.64 -27.90 35.39
N GLY A 782 -12.84 -28.45 35.16
CA GLY A 782 -13.93 -27.84 34.38
C GLY A 782 -14.68 -28.88 33.51
N PRO A 783 -15.88 -28.58 32.99
CA PRO A 783 -16.58 -29.48 32.07
C PRO A 783 -15.92 -29.40 30.68
N ARG A 784 -14.70 -29.93 30.59
CA ARG A 784 -13.90 -29.95 29.37
C ARG A 784 -14.23 -31.20 28.57
N THR A 785 -14.65 -31.02 27.33
CA THR A 785 -14.80 -32.11 26.34
C THR A 785 -13.72 -32.01 25.27
N ALA A 786 -13.59 -33.02 24.42
CA ALA A 786 -12.71 -32.96 23.25
C ALA A 786 -13.11 -31.86 22.25
N LEU A 787 -14.38 -31.44 22.25
CA LEU A 787 -14.91 -30.40 21.38
C LEU A 787 -14.36 -29.01 21.73
N VAL A 788 -14.50 -28.56 22.98
CA VAL A 788 -14.00 -27.25 23.42
C VAL A 788 -13.97 -27.14 24.94
N GLU A 789 -12.98 -26.42 25.48
CA GLU A 789 -13.01 -25.89 26.85
C GLU A 789 -13.58 -24.46 26.84
N TYR A 790 -14.92 -24.35 26.86
CA TYR A 790 -15.56 -23.04 26.72
C TYR A 790 -15.42 -22.17 27.98
N HIS A 791 -15.01 -20.91 27.78
CA HIS A 791 -15.01 -19.86 28.79
C HIS A 791 -15.57 -18.55 28.21
N PRO A 792 -16.26 -17.72 29.03
CA PRO A 792 -16.63 -16.36 28.62
C PRO A 792 -15.40 -15.51 28.23
N PRO A 793 -15.54 -14.50 27.36
CA PRO A 793 -14.41 -13.73 26.82
C PRO A 793 -13.44 -13.17 27.87
N ASN A 794 -13.96 -12.59 28.96
CA ASN A 794 -13.12 -12.01 30.03
C ASN A 794 -12.30 -13.08 30.76
N LYS A 795 -12.90 -14.26 31.00
CA LYS A 795 -12.19 -15.38 31.62
C LYS A 795 -11.18 -15.98 30.66
N LEU A 796 -11.53 -16.17 29.39
CA LEU A 796 -10.59 -16.68 28.39
C LEU A 796 -9.41 -15.72 28.18
N LYS A 797 -9.65 -14.40 28.17
CA LYS A 797 -8.58 -13.39 28.13
C LYS A 797 -7.57 -13.58 29.26
N SER A 798 -8.06 -13.83 30.49
CA SER A 798 -7.19 -14.08 31.65
C SER A 798 -6.46 -15.42 31.63
N LEU A 799 -7.06 -16.47 31.04
CA LEU A 799 -6.45 -17.80 30.94
C LEU A 799 -5.43 -17.88 29.79
N PHE A 800 -5.72 -17.21 28.69
CA PHE A 800 -4.92 -17.26 27.48
C PHE A 800 -3.71 -16.32 27.58
N ASP A 801 -3.93 -15.08 28.05
CA ASP A 801 -2.93 -14.04 28.33
C ASP A 801 -1.76 -14.04 27.33
N VAL A 802 -2.09 -13.89 26.04
CA VAL A 802 -1.07 -13.85 24.98
C VAL A 802 -0.41 -12.49 24.99
N GLN A 803 0.85 -12.48 25.39
CA GLN A 803 1.75 -11.34 25.33
C GLN A 803 2.65 -11.48 24.11
N LEU A 804 2.77 -10.43 23.31
CA LEU A 804 3.76 -10.37 22.23
C LEU A 804 5.08 -9.93 22.85
N PRO A 805 6.10 -10.79 22.93
CA PRO A 805 7.33 -10.45 23.64
C PRO A 805 8.22 -9.54 22.78
N GLU A 806 8.87 -8.55 23.40
CA GLU A 806 9.92 -7.75 22.74
C GLU A 806 11.14 -8.60 22.36
N ALA A 807 11.52 -9.53 23.25
CA ALA A 807 12.61 -10.46 23.05
C ALA A 807 12.13 -11.78 22.46
N ALA A 808 12.97 -12.44 21.65
CA ALA A 808 12.61 -13.72 21.05
C ALA A 808 12.39 -14.81 22.13
N ALA A 809 11.15 -15.30 22.25
CA ALA A 809 10.80 -16.39 23.16
C ALA A 809 11.16 -17.80 22.63
N GLY A 810 11.68 -17.87 21.40
CA GLY A 810 12.19 -19.10 20.77
C GLY A 810 11.14 -20.22 20.63
N LYS A 811 11.64 -21.45 20.57
CA LYS A 811 10.81 -22.66 20.41
C LYS A 811 9.83 -22.86 21.57
N SER A 812 10.28 -22.65 22.81
CA SER A 812 9.43 -22.85 24.00
C SER A 812 8.23 -21.91 24.01
N GLY A 813 8.46 -20.60 23.80
CA GLY A 813 7.36 -19.64 23.77
C GLY A 813 6.36 -19.91 22.64
N LEU A 814 6.83 -20.37 21.47
CA LEU A 814 5.95 -20.81 20.39
C LEU A 814 5.09 -22.02 20.81
N LEU A 815 5.69 -23.06 21.37
CA LEU A 815 4.98 -24.27 21.78
C LEU A 815 3.97 -23.99 22.89
N ASP A 816 4.30 -23.14 23.86
CA ASP A 816 3.40 -22.76 24.95
C ASP A 816 2.13 -22.07 24.42
N VAL A 817 2.29 -21.15 23.45
CA VAL A 817 1.15 -20.47 22.81
C VAL A 817 0.33 -21.44 21.97
N VAL A 818 0.98 -22.35 21.22
CA VAL A 818 0.29 -23.35 20.39
C VAL A 818 -0.50 -24.34 21.26
N GLU A 819 0.06 -24.80 22.38
CA GLU A 819 -0.64 -25.69 23.32
C GLU A 819 -1.87 -25.00 23.91
N LYS A 820 -1.74 -23.75 24.35
CA LYS A 820 -2.89 -22.94 24.83
C LYS A 820 -3.93 -22.73 23.72
N LEU A 821 -3.50 -22.43 22.49
CA LEU A 821 -4.39 -22.25 21.34
C LEU A 821 -5.21 -23.51 21.09
N LEU A 822 -4.57 -24.67 21.00
CA LEU A 822 -5.25 -25.94 20.81
C LEU A 822 -6.20 -26.26 21.98
N LYS A 823 -5.77 -26.00 23.22
CA LYS A 823 -6.58 -26.26 24.42
C LYS A 823 -7.90 -25.47 24.44
N TYR A 824 -7.86 -24.19 24.07
CA TYR A 824 -9.02 -23.28 24.17
C TYR A 824 -9.76 -23.06 22.84
N SER A 825 -9.33 -23.69 21.75
CA SER A 825 -10.01 -23.64 20.45
C SER A 825 -11.07 -24.73 20.33
N VAL A 826 -12.08 -24.48 19.49
CA VAL A 826 -13.02 -25.53 19.07
C VAL A 826 -12.29 -26.54 18.18
N ASN A 827 -12.37 -27.82 18.54
CA ASN A 827 -11.90 -28.91 17.73
C ASN A 827 -12.94 -29.26 16.66
N THR A 828 -12.83 -28.65 15.49
CA THR A 828 -13.76 -28.87 14.38
C THR A 828 -13.70 -30.29 13.79
N TRP A 829 -12.75 -31.13 14.21
CA TRP A 829 -12.68 -32.56 13.88
C TRP A 829 -13.65 -33.39 14.70
N ASP A 830 -14.12 -32.87 15.82
CA ASP A 830 -15.09 -33.55 16.67
C ASP A 830 -16.46 -33.63 16.00
N GLN A 831 -17.09 -34.81 16.05
CA GLN A 831 -18.38 -35.03 15.41
C GLN A 831 -19.54 -34.26 16.06
N GLY A 832 -19.34 -33.76 17.28
CA GLY A 832 -20.27 -32.88 17.97
C GLY A 832 -20.24 -31.44 17.44
N PHE A 833 -19.30 -31.07 16.57
CA PHE A 833 -19.32 -29.80 15.85
C PHE A 833 -20.33 -29.87 14.68
N MET A 834 -21.53 -29.35 14.90
CA MET A 834 -22.67 -29.41 13.97
C MET A 834 -23.34 -28.03 13.80
N ASP A 835 -22.57 -26.98 14.06
CA ASP A 835 -23.03 -25.60 14.20
C ASP A 835 -23.02 -24.84 12.86
N LYS A 836 -21.94 -24.98 12.09
CA LYS A 836 -21.69 -24.18 10.88
C LYS A 836 -21.75 -25.04 9.61
N LEU A 837 -21.87 -24.36 8.46
CA LEU A 837 -21.85 -24.99 7.13
C LEU A 837 -20.44 -25.39 6.66
N TYR A 838 -19.53 -25.60 7.60
CA TYR A 838 -18.19 -26.12 7.38
C TYR A 838 -17.86 -27.04 8.56
N ALA A 839 -16.88 -27.91 8.38
CA ALA A 839 -16.39 -28.81 9.41
C ALA A 839 -14.87 -28.94 9.32
N SER A 840 -14.31 -29.95 9.98
CA SER A 840 -12.92 -30.32 9.75
C SER A 840 -12.60 -30.49 8.28
N THR A 841 -11.36 -30.14 7.96
CA THR A 841 -10.76 -30.57 6.72
C THR A 841 -10.31 -32.03 6.80
N ASN A 842 -9.50 -32.48 5.86
CA ASN A 842 -8.92 -33.82 5.80
C ASN A 842 -7.39 -33.74 5.76
N ALA A 843 -6.73 -34.90 5.81
CA ALA A 843 -5.27 -34.98 5.78
C ALA A 843 -4.65 -34.28 4.54
N VAL A 844 -5.29 -34.41 3.38
CA VAL A 844 -4.87 -33.73 2.14
C VAL A 844 -5.01 -32.22 2.27
N GLY A 845 -6.07 -31.75 2.93
CA GLY A 845 -6.29 -30.36 3.24
C GLY A 845 -5.17 -29.77 4.09
N VAL A 846 -4.77 -30.44 5.17
CA VAL A 846 -3.62 -30.04 6.01
C VAL A 846 -2.33 -29.96 5.18
N VAL A 847 -2.07 -30.97 4.33
CA VAL A 847 -0.90 -30.98 3.43
C VAL A 847 -0.95 -29.81 2.44
N SER A 848 -2.12 -29.49 1.89
CA SER A 848 -2.27 -28.39 0.94
C SER A 848 -2.00 -27.01 1.57
N GLU A 849 -2.42 -26.79 2.82
CA GLU A 849 -2.12 -25.56 3.57
C GLU A 849 -0.62 -25.42 3.86
N LEU A 850 0.03 -26.52 4.26
CA LEU A 850 1.48 -26.55 4.46
C LEU A 850 2.24 -26.24 3.17
N LEU A 851 1.84 -26.84 2.04
CA LEU A 851 2.44 -26.56 0.74
C LEU A 851 2.26 -25.10 0.31
N LEU A 852 1.07 -24.54 0.48
CA LEU A 852 0.81 -23.13 0.16
C LEU A 852 1.64 -22.18 1.04
N ALA A 853 1.82 -22.51 2.33
CA ALA A 853 2.67 -21.75 3.23
C ALA A 853 4.15 -21.81 2.83
N VAL A 854 4.63 -22.96 2.33
CA VAL A 854 6.00 -23.11 1.83
C VAL A 854 6.22 -22.35 0.52
N LEU A 855 5.25 -22.38 -0.40
CA LEU A 855 5.34 -21.70 -1.69
C LEU A 855 5.24 -20.17 -1.55
N ASN A 856 4.35 -19.69 -0.67
CA ASN A 856 4.14 -18.28 -0.33
C ASN A 856 4.20 -17.29 -1.52
N THR A 857 3.67 -17.70 -2.68
CA THR A 857 3.62 -16.85 -3.88
C THR A 857 2.22 -16.28 -4.08
N ASN A 858 2.16 -15.16 -4.80
CA ASN A 858 0.95 -14.42 -5.09
C ASN A 858 0.42 -14.79 -6.49
N LEU A 859 -0.83 -15.25 -6.58
CA LEU A 859 -1.45 -15.77 -7.80
C LEU A 859 -2.11 -14.66 -8.65
N HIS A 860 -1.35 -13.62 -8.98
CA HIS A 860 -1.82 -12.46 -9.75
C HIS A 860 -1.38 -12.50 -11.21
N VAL A 861 -0.08 -12.71 -11.46
CA VAL A 861 0.50 -12.86 -12.80
C VAL A 861 1.20 -14.21 -12.94
N TYR A 862 1.23 -14.71 -14.17
CA TYR A 862 1.83 -16.01 -14.48
C TYR A 862 3.31 -16.08 -14.07
N GLN A 863 4.06 -15.00 -14.27
CA GLN A 863 5.51 -14.95 -14.06
C GLN A 863 5.94 -15.37 -12.64
N VAL A 864 5.20 -14.97 -11.61
CA VAL A 864 5.55 -15.26 -10.20
C VAL A 864 4.91 -16.54 -9.68
N SER A 865 3.94 -17.11 -10.39
CA SER A 865 3.12 -18.22 -9.92
C SER A 865 2.73 -19.22 -11.03
N PRO A 866 3.66 -19.65 -11.90
CA PRO A 866 3.31 -20.35 -13.15
C PRO A 866 2.63 -21.71 -12.89
N ALA A 867 3.13 -22.49 -11.93
CA ALA A 867 2.56 -23.79 -11.58
C ALA A 867 1.16 -23.64 -10.96
N LEU A 868 0.99 -22.71 -10.01
CA LEU A 868 -0.30 -22.47 -9.36
C LEU A 868 -1.32 -21.89 -10.34
N THR A 869 -0.89 -21.10 -11.32
CA THR A 869 -1.75 -20.59 -12.40
C THR A 869 -2.29 -21.73 -13.24
N ILE A 870 -1.43 -22.67 -13.65
CA ILE A 870 -1.85 -23.86 -14.40
C ILE A 870 -2.83 -24.71 -13.58
N VAL A 871 -2.55 -24.91 -12.29
CA VAL A 871 -3.44 -25.63 -11.38
C VAL A 871 -4.80 -24.95 -11.29
N GLU A 872 -4.84 -23.64 -11.04
CA GLU A 872 -6.11 -22.91 -10.91
C GLU A 872 -6.94 -22.96 -12.20
N LYS A 873 -6.31 -22.74 -13.36
CA LYS A 873 -7.01 -22.85 -14.65
C LYS A 873 -7.51 -24.26 -14.92
N THR A 874 -6.71 -25.28 -14.63
CA THR A 874 -7.09 -26.69 -14.84
C THR A 874 -8.25 -27.08 -13.93
N THR A 875 -8.15 -26.76 -12.64
CA THR A 875 -9.17 -27.08 -11.64
C THR A 875 -10.47 -26.32 -11.88
N SER A 876 -10.40 -25.01 -12.15
CA SER A 876 -11.59 -24.20 -12.43
C SER A 876 -12.29 -24.61 -13.72
N LYS A 877 -11.55 -24.96 -14.78
CA LYS A 877 -12.12 -25.48 -16.03
C LYS A 877 -12.76 -26.85 -15.86
N ALA A 878 -12.12 -27.75 -15.11
CA ALA A 878 -12.71 -29.05 -14.77
C ALA A 878 -13.99 -28.89 -13.95
N LEU A 879 -13.99 -27.97 -12.98
CA LEU A 879 -15.14 -27.68 -12.14
C LEU A 879 -16.28 -27.04 -12.94
N ALA A 880 -15.98 -26.04 -13.79
CA ALA A 880 -16.94 -25.37 -14.67
C ALA A 880 -17.63 -26.36 -15.62
N LYS A 881 -16.88 -27.33 -16.16
CA LYS A 881 -17.43 -28.39 -17.01
C LYS A 881 -18.52 -29.21 -16.31
N LEU A 882 -18.42 -29.45 -15.01
CA LEU A 882 -19.45 -30.19 -14.26
C LEU A 882 -20.79 -29.46 -14.26
N TYR A 883 -20.78 -28.12 -14.26
CA TYR A 883 -21.97 -27.27 -14.28
C TYR A 883 -22.47 -26.95 -15.70
N GLY A 884 -21.96 -27.63 -16.73
CA GLY A 884 -22.35 -27.40 -18.12
C GLY A 884 -21.58 -26.29 -18.83
N PHE A 885 -20.57 -25.68 -18.20
CA PHE A 885 -19.74 -24.62 -18.81
C PHE A 885 -18.52 -25.22 -19.53
N GLY A 886 -18.77 -26.15 -20.45
CA GLY A 886 -17.73 -26.94 -21.13
C GLY A 886 -17.12 -26.31 -22.39
N GLY A 887 -17.47 -25.05 -22.71
CA GLY A 887 -16.95 -24.34 -23.88
C GLY A 887 -15.45 -24.05 -23.80
N ALA A 888 -14.85 -23.65 -24.92
CA ALA A 888 -13.40 -23.38 -25.00
C ALA A 888 -12.94 -22.34 -23.95
N HIS A 889 -13.77 -21.32 -23.72
CA HIS A 889 -13.52 -20.21 -22.78
C HIS A 889 -14.24 -20.39 -21.43
N GLY A 890 -14.86 -21.56 -21.19
CA GLY A 890 -15.47 -21.87 -19.90
C GLY A 890 -14.41 -22.12 -18.83
N GLY A 891 -14.65 -21.62 -17.63
CA GLY A 891 -13.68 -21.71 -16.54
C GLY A 891 -14.13 -20.94 -15.30
N GLY A 892 -13.15 -20.47 -14.53
CA GLY A 892 -13.44 -19.64 -13.38
C GLY A 892 -12.19 -19.20 -12.64
N ILE A 893 -12.42 -18.60 -11.49
CA ILE A 893 -11.38 -17.97 -10.71
C ILE A 893 -11.62 -18.19 -9.22
N SER A 894 -10.57 -18.46 -8.44
CA SER A 894 -10.68 -18.62 -7.00
C SER A 894 -10.98 -17.28 -6.31
N GLN A 895 -11.82 -17.33 -5.29
CA GLN A 895 -12.31 -16.16 -4.55
C GLN A 895 -12.14 -16.39 -3.03
N PRO A 896 -11.88 -15.33 -2.23
CA PRO A 896 -11.69 -15.40 -0.79
C PRO A 896 -13.03 -15.58 -0.05
N GLY A 897 -13.78 -16.62 -0.42
CA GLY A 897 -15.09 -16.98 0.13
C GLY A 897 -16.27 -16.67 -0.79
N GLY A 898 -17.41 -17.31 -0.50
CA GLY A 898 -18.63 -17.21 -1.32
C GLY A 898 -19.20 -15.79 -1.40
N SER A 899 -19.07 -14.98 -0.34
CA SER A 899 -19.48 -13.56 -0.38
C SER A 899 -18.69 -12.77 -1.43
N ALA A 900 -17.39 -13.05 -1.60
CA ALA A 900 -16.57 -12.42 -2.63
C ALA A 900 -16.94 -12.93 -4.03
N SER A 901 -17.30 -14.21 -4.17
CA SER A 901 -17.86 -14.76 -5.42
C SER A 901 -19.14 -14.04 -5.84
N ASN A 902 -20.12 -13.90 -4.93
CA ASN A 902 -21.39 -13.22 -5.21
C ASN A 902 -21.21 -11.71 -5.47
N ALA A 903 -20.30 -11.04 -4.75
CA ALA A 903 -20.01 -9.64 -5.00
C ALA A 903 -19.34 -9.44 -6.38
N THR A 904 -18.38 -10.30 -6.72
CA THR A 904 -17.69 -10.24 -8.01
C THR A 904 -18.62 -10.56 -9.17
N SER A 905 -19.57 -11.49 -9.02
CA SER A 905 -20.58 -11.76 -10.07
C SER A 905 -21.51 -10.58 -10.31
N ILE A 906 -21.92 -9.85 -9.26
CA ILE A 906 -22.70 -8.62 -9.41
C ILE A 906 -21.91 -7.57 -10.20
N ALA A 907 -20.64 -7.36 -9.86
CA ALA A 907 -19.77 -6.41 -10.57
C ALA A 907 -19.59 -6.82 -12.04
N ILE A 908 -19.38 -8.11 -12.31
CA ILE A 908 -19.26 -8.65 -13.67
C ILE A 908 -20.55 -8.44 -14.46
N ALA A 909 -21.70 -8.78 -13.88
CA ALA A 909 -23.00 -8.61 -14.51
C ALA A 909 -23.27 -7.15 -14.86
N ARG A 910 -23.05 -6.22 -13.92
CA ARG A 910 -23.20 -4.78 -14.16
C ARG A 910 -22.26 -4.31 -15.26
N ASN A 911 -20.97 -4.62 -15.17
CA ASN A 911 -19.98 -4.15 -16.13
C ASN A 911 -20.12 -4.80 -17.51
N THR A 912 -20.82 -5.94 -17.61
CA THR A 912 -21.13 -6.60 -18.89
C THR A 912 -22.39 -6.02 -19.53
N LEU A 913 -23.46 -5.83 -18.75
CA LEU A 913 -24.74 -5.31 -19.25
C LEU A 913 -24.75 -3.78 -19.40
N HIS A 914 -23.92 -3.09 -18.61
CA HIS A 914 -23.79 -1.63 -18.53
C HIS A 914 -22.31 -1.22 -18.40
N PRO A 915 -21.48 -1.47 -19.44
CA PRO A 915 -20.03 -1.25 -19.42
C PRO A 915 -19.60 0.20 -19.13
N GLU A 916 -20.41 1.18 -19.52
CA GLU A 916 -20.23 2.61 -19.20
C GLU A 916 -20.12 2.87 -17.70
N THR A 917 -20.67 1.99 -16.85
CA THR A 917 -20.55 2.12 -15.39
C THR A 917 -19.13 1.93 -14.88
N LYS A 918 -18.23 1.36 -15.69
CA LYS A 918 -16.80 1.25 -15.37
C LYS A 918 -16.11 2.62 -15.38
N THR A 919 -16.54 3.55 -16.23
CA THR A 919 -15.92 4.88 -16.38
C THR A 919 -16.75 5.97 -15.72
N ASP A 920 -18.07 5.94 -15.89
CA ASP A 920 -18.96 7.05 -15.56
C ASP A 920 -19.68 6.84 -14.22
N GLY A 921 -19.43 5.71 -13.56
CA GLY A 921 -20.18 5.26 -12.39
C GLY A 921 -21.65 4.97 -12.73
N ILE A 922 -22.52 4.95 -11.71
CA ILE A 922 -23.94 4.58 -11.90
C ILE A 922 -24.79 5.68 -12.58
N ASN A 923 -24.27 6.91 -12.72
CA ASN A 923 -24.89 8.06 -13.42
C ASN A 923 -26.42 8.20 -13.20
N GLY A 924 -26.86 8.23 -11.95
CA GLY A 924 -28.27 8.40 -11.56
C GLY A 924 -29.18 7.20 -11.83
N ARG A 925 -28.67 6.08 -12.38
CA ARG A 925 -29.47 4.87 -12.61
C ARG A 925 -29.74 4.14 -11.31
N ARG A 926 -30.98 3.68 -11.16
CA ARG A 926 -31.40 2.85 -10.04
C ARG A 926 -31.34 1.39 -10.44
N PHE A 927 -30.18 0.77 -10.24
CA PHE A 927 -30.02 -0.67 -10.46
C PHE A 927 -30.78 -1.48 -9.41
N THR A 928 -31.39 -2.58 -9.83
CA THR A 928 -32.07 -3.53 -8.95
C THR A 928 -31.59 -4.95 -9.21
N LEU A 929 -31.45 -5.70 -8.12
CA LEU A 929 -31.06 -7.10 -8.15
C LEU A 929 -31.99 -7.94 -7.29
N PHE A 930 -32.28 -9.15 -7.73
CA PHE A 930 -33.32 -10.01 -7.16
C PHE A 930 -32.69 -11.24 -6.54
N THR A 931 -33.16 -11.64 -5.37
CA THR A 931 -32.71 -12.86 -4.69
C THR A 931 -33.88 -13.46 -3.93
N SER A 932 -33.82 -14.75 -3.62
CA SER A 932 -34.80 -15.39 -2.74
C SER A 932 -34.90 -14.61 -1.42
N ALA A 933 -36.10 -14.52 -0.83
CA ALA A 933 -36.28 -13.97 0.52
C ALA A 933 -35.44 -14.71 1.58
N HIS A 934 -35.03 -15.95 1.29
CA HIS A 934 -34.09 -16.74 2.09
C HIS A 934 -32.66 -16.76 1.52
N GLY A 935 -32.36 -15.88 0.57
CA GLY A 935 -31.05 -15.71 -0.03
C GLY A 935 -30.01 -15.23 0.98
N HIS A 936 -28.73 -15.43 0.68
CA HIS A 936 -27.67 -15.05 1.60
C HIS A 936 -27.52 -13.52 1.69
N TYR A 937 -27.28 -13.00 2.89
CA TYR A 937 -27.14 -11.54 3.13
C TYR A 937 -25.95 -10.89 2.37
N SER A 938 -25.07 -11.68 1.74
CA SER A 938 -23.92 -11.15 0.98
C SER A 938 -24.35 -10.29 -0.21
N LEU A 939 -25.53 -10.54 -0.79
CA LEU A 939 -26.05 -9.75 -1.90
C LEU A 939 -26.39 -8.32 -1.44
N GLU A 940 -27.00 -8.18 -0.26
CA GLU A 940 -27.29 -6.87 0.34
C GLU A 940 -26.02 -6.12 0.72
N LYS A 941 -25.04 -6.81 1.34
CA LYS A 941 -23.73 -6.21 1.61
C LYS A 941 -23.02 -5.76 0.34
N ALA A 942 -23.06 -6.56 -0.72
CA ALA A 942 -22.48 -6.19 -2.01
C ALA A 942 -23.18 -4.97 -2.62
N ALA A 943 -24.51 -4.88 -2.53
CA ALA A 943 -25.28 -3.73 -2.99
C ALA A 943 -24.91 -2.44 -2.24
N GLN A 944 -24.73 -2.51 -0.92
CA GLN A 944 -24.23 -1.40 -0.11
C GLN A 944 -22.81 -1.00 -0.55
N MET A 945 -21.90 -1.96 -0.68
CA MET A 945 -20.51 -1.73 -1.09
C MET A 945 -20.39 -1.09 -2.47
N PHE A 946 -21.26 -1.46 -3.42
CA PHE A 946 -21.26 -0.93 -4.78
C PHE A 946 -22.11 0.33 -4.97
N GLY A 947 -22.71 0.85 -3.90
CA GLY A 947 -23.48 2.09 -3.94
C GLY A 947 -24.87 1.97 -4.56
N PHE A 948 -25.45 0.76 -4.61
CA PHE A 948 -26.86 0.56 -5.00
C PHE A 948 -27.82 0.74 -3.82
N GLY A 949 -27.33 0.54 -2.59
CA GLY A 949 -28.13 0.57 -1.37
C GLY A 949 -28.90 -0.72 -1.11
N SER A 950 -29.28 -0.97 0.16
CA SER A 950 -30.03 -2.19 0.54
C SER A 950 -31.36 -2.33 -0.19
N SER A 951 -32.07 -1.21 -0.43
CA SER A 951 -33.37 -1.22 -1.11
C SER A 951 -33.30 -1.65 -2.58
N ALA A 952 -32.10 -1.68 -3.19
CA ALA A 952 -31.90 -2.23 -4.52
C ALA A 952 -31.94 -3.77 -4.56
N VAL A 953 -31.82 -4.42 -3.40
CA VAL A 953 -31.90 -5.88 -3.29
C VAL A 953 -33.35 -6.28 -2.99
N ILE A 954 -34.03 -6.78 -4.01
CA ILE A 954 -35.44 -7.15 -3.93
C ILE A 954 -35.52 -8.64 -3.54
N GLY A 955 -36.01 -8.87 -2.33
CA GLY A 955 -36.35 -10.21 -1.84
C GLY A 955 -37.59 -10.75 -2.53
N VAL A 956 -37.45 -11.86 -3.25
CA VAL A 956 -38.52 -12.54 -3.97
C VAL A 956 -39.19 -13.57 -3.07
N ALA A 957 -40.51 -13.60 -3.09
CA ALA A 957 -41.31 -14.55 -2.31
C ALA A 957 -40.90 -16.00 -2.57
N VAL A 958 -41.02 -16.82 -1.52
CA VAL A 958 -40.68 -18.24 -1.52
C VAL A 958 -41.91 -19.09 -1.22
N ASP A 959 -41.89 -20.36 -1.61
CA ASP A 959 -42.88 -21.35 -1.19
C ASP A 959 -42.68 -21.78 0.28
N GLU A 960 -43.57 -22.64 0.78
CA GLU A 960 -43.49 -23.19 2.15
C GLU A 960 -42.20 -23.99 2.42
N GLN A 961 -41.53 -24.46 1.35
CA GLN A 961 -40.25 -25.16 1.42
C GLN A 961 -39.06 -24.20 1.29
N GLY A 962 -39.31 -22.88 1.21
CA GLY A 962 -38.28 -21.85 1.12
C GLY A 962 -37.61 -21.70 -0.24
N ARG A 963 -38.26 -22.15 -1.32
CA ARG A 963 -37.78 -22.04 -2.71
C ARG A 963 -38.42 -20.84 -3.40
N MET A 964 -37.63 -20.06 -4.14
CA MET A 964 -38.11 -18.88 -4.86
C MET A 964 -39.25 -19.22 -5.83
N LEU A 965 -40.31 -18.43 -5.82
CA LEU A 965 -41.43 -18.54 -6.75
C LEU A 965 -41.13 -17.81 -8.08
N PRO A 966 -41.03 -18.51 -9.23
CA PRO A 966 -40.71 -17.88 -10.52
C PRO A 966 -41.74 -16.82 -10.97
N SER A 967 -43.02 -17.01 -10.65
CA SER A 967 -44.06 -16.02 -10.95
C SER A 967 -43.86 -14.72 -10.16
N ALA A 968 -43.48 -14.81 -8.89
CA ALA A 968 -43.19 -13.64 -8.06
C ALA A 968 -41.91 -12.92 -8.53
N LEU A 969 -40.93 -13.66 -9.05
CA LEU A 969 -39.74 -13.07 -9.69
C LEU A 969 -40.13 -12.27 -10.94
N ASP A 970 -40.96 -12.86 -11.82
CA ASP A 970 -41.44 -12.22 -13.05
C ASP A 970 -42.18 -10.91 -12.74
N GLU A 971 -43.10 -10.95 -11.76
CA GLU A 971 -43.84 -9.79 -11.26
C GLU A 971 -42.91 -8.73 -10.64
N ALA A 972 -41.93 -9.13 -9.83
CA ALA A 972 -41.00 -8.21 -9.17
C ALA A 972 -40.10 -7.49 -10.19
N ILE A 973 -39.61 -8.21 -11.21
CA ILE A 973 -38.82 -7.60 -12.28
C ILE A 973 -39.69 -6.63 -13.07
N GLN A 974 -40.93 -7.01 -13.41
CA GLN A 974 -41.84 -6.12 -14.12
C GLN A 974 -42.14 -4.85 -13.32
N ALA A 975 -42.44 -4.99 -12.02
CA ALA A 975 -42.69 -3.85 -11.14
C ALA A 975 -41.48 -2.91 -11.00
N SER A 976 -40.26 -3.44 -11.04
CA SER A 976 -39.04 -2.63 -11.05
C SER A 976 -38.90 -1.83 -12.37
N LYS A 977 -39.17 -2.47 -13.52
CA LYS A 977 -39.21 -1.78 -14.82
C LYS A 977 -40.26 -0.67 -14.84
N ASP A 978 -41.45 -0.93 -14.28
CA ASP A 978 -42.55 0.05 -14.23
C ASP A 978 -42.20 1.28 -13.37
N LYS A 979 -41.29 1.13 -12.38
CA LYS A 979 -40.74 2.23 -11.58
C LYS A 979 -39.59 2.98 -12.27
N GLY A 980 -39.22 2.62 -13.49
CA GLY A 980 -38.08 3.19 -14.21
C GLY A 980 -36.73 2.79 -13.60
N GLU A 981 -36.68 1.69 -12.86
CA GLU A 981 -35.44 1.09 -12.37
C GLU A 981 -34.83 0.15 -13.43
N VAL A 982 -33.58 -0.26 -13.22
CA VAL A 982 -32.82 -1.11 -14.14
C VAL A 982 -32.57 -2.48 -13.49
N PRO A 983 -33.49 -3.45 -13.67
CA PRO A 983 -33.26 -4.82 -13.22
C PRO A 983 -32.18 -5.45 -14.09
N PHE A 984 -31.12 -5.97 -13.46
CA PHE A 984 -29.96 -6.50 -14.21
C PHE A 984 -29.44 -7.84 -13.70
N TYR A 985 -29.82 -8.27 -12.49
CA TYR A 985 -29.21 -9.43 -11.83
C TYR A 985 -30.22 -10.22 -11.01
N VAL A 986 -30.19 -11.55 -11.17
CA VAL A 986 -30.97 -12.50 -10.38
C VAL A 986 -30.01 -13.50 -9.73
N ASN A 987 -30.11 -13.65 -8.42
CA ASN A 987 -29.45 -14.70 -7.64
C ASN A 987 -30.45 -15.82 -7.33
N ALA A 988 -30.28 -16.99 -7.96
CA ALA A 988 -30.96 -18.21 -7.52
C ALA A 988 -30.04 -18.99 -6.58
N THR A 989 -30.56 -19.42 -5.43
CA THR A 989 -29.78 -20.09 -4.38
C THR A 989 -29.90 -21.60 -4.51
N ALA A 990 -28.77 -22.29 -4.64
CA ALA A 990 -28.71 -23.75 -4.58
C ALA A 990 -28.22 -24.18 -3.19
N GLY A 991 -29.18 -24.45 -2.29
CA GLY A 991 -28.94 -24.78 -0.90
C GLY A 991 -28.91 -23.52 -0.01
N THR A 992 -30.08 -23.03 0.39
CA THR A 992 -30.18 -21.88 1.33
C THR A 992 -29.50 -22.18 2.67
N THR A 993 -29.00 -21.15 3.35
CA THR A 993 -28.18 -21.33 4.59
C THR A 993 -28.97 -21.94 5.74
N VAL A 994 -30.26 -21.65 5.84
CA VAL A 994 -31.12 -22.12 6.94
C VAL A 994 -31.81 -23.43 6.58
N LEU A 995 -32.67 -23.43 5.55
CA LEU A 995 -33.51 -24.59 5.23
C LEU A 995 -32.85 -25.59 4.27
N GLY A 996 -31.80 -25.20 3.55
CA GLY A 996 -31.16 -26.06 2.55
C GLY A 996 -31.92 -26.17 1.25
N SER A 997 -32.85 -25.24 1.00
CA SER A 997 -33.73 -25.21 -0.16
C SER A 997 -32.97 -24.92 -1.44
N TYR A 998 -33.43 -25.49 -2.56
CA TYR A 998 -32.91 -25.23 -3.89
C TYR A 998 -33.97 -24.48 -4.68
N ASP A 999 -33.62 -23.28 -5.16
CA ASP A 999 -34.49 -22.52 -6.05
C ASP A 999 -34.68 -23.26 -7.40
N PRO A 1000 -35.85 -23.14 -8.05
CA PRO A 1000 -36.14 -23.84 -9.31
C PRO A 1000 -35.41 -23.19 -10.50
N ILE A 1001 -34.11 -23.49 -10.65
CA ILE A 1001 -33.18 -22.83 -11.58
C ILE A 1001 -33.70 -22.79 -13.02
N ALA A 1002 -34.22 -23.90 -13.56
CA ALA A 1002 -34.73 -23.95 -14.92
C ALA A 1002 -35.87 -22.94 -15.18
N ALA A 1003 -36.83 -22.83 -14.26
CA ALA A 1003 -37.94 -21.89 -14.39
C ALA A 1003 -37.50 -20.43 -14.15
N ILE A 1004 -36.54 -20.20 -13.25
CA ILE A 1004 -35.92 -18.89 -13.06
C ILE A 1004 -35.15 -18.46 -14.31
N ALA A 1005 -34.46 -19.39 -14.97
CA ALA A 1005 -33.76 -19.11 -16.22
C ALA A 1005 -34.73 -18.67 -17.34
N ASP A 1006 -35.92 -19.26 -17.43
CA ASP A 1006 -36.96 -18.80 -18.38
C ASP A 1006 -37.35 -17.32 -18.13
N VAL A 1007 -37.49 -16.92 -16.86
CA VAL A 1007 -37.77 -15.53 -16.48
C VAL A 1007 -36.58 -14.63 -16.79
N CYS A 1008 -35.36 -15.06 -16.48
CA CYS A 1008 -34.15 -14.27 -16.76
C CYS A 1008 -33.95 -14.02 -18.25
N GLU A 1009 -34.14 -15.03 -19.10
CA GLU A 1009 -34.05 -14.93 -20.56
C GLU A 1009 -35.15 -14.02 -21.12
N LYS A 1010 -36.39 -14.15 -20.63
CA LYS A 1010 -37.51 -13.25 -20.99
C LYS A 1010 -37.18 -11.78 -20.69
N HIS A 1011 -36.59 -11.51 -19.52
CA HIS A 1011 -36.32 -10.15 -19.06
C HIS A 1011 -34.94 -9.60 -19.43
N LYS A 1012 -34.04 -10.43 -19.97
CA LYS A 1012 -32.64 -10.14 -20.30
C LYS A 1012 -31.81 -9.70 -19.09
N VAL A 1013 -31.93 -10.43 -17.99
CA VAL A 1013 -31.18 -10.18 -16.74
C VAL A 1013 -30.17 -11.30 -16.50
N TRP A 1014 -29.03 -10.95 -15.88
CA TRP A 1014 -27.97 -11.91 -15.58
C TRP A 1014 -28.44 -12.94 -14.54
N LEU A 1015 -28.28 -14.22 -14.83
CA LEU A 1015 -28.56 -15.30 -13.90
C LEU A 1015 -27.27 -15.77 -13.22
N HIS A 1016 -27.17 -15.50 -11.93
CA HIS A 1016 -26.16 -16.07 -11.05
C HIS A 1016 -26.75 -17.14 -10.14
N ILE A 1017 -25.99 -18.20 -9.91
CA ILE A 1017 -26.35 -19.26 -8.98
C ILE A 1017 -25.43 -19.19 -7.76
N ASP A 1018 -25.98 -18.88 -6.59
CA ASP A 1018 -25.27 -19.07 -5.33
C ASP A 1018 -25.34 -20.55 -4.94
N GLY A 1019 -24.40 -21.31 -5.48
CA GLY A 1019 -24.14 -22.71 -5.13
C GLY A 1019 -23.06 -22.84 -4.06
N SER A 1020 -22.82 -21.81 -3.24
CA SER A 1020 -21.77 -21.86 -2.23
C SER A 1020 -21.93 -23.06 -1.30
N TRP A 1021 -23.17 -23.34 -0.88
CA TRP A 1021 -23.47 -24.49 -0.05
C TRP A 1021 -23.82 -25.72 -0.87
N GLY A 1022 -24.89 -25.69 -1.66
CA GLY A 1022 -25.43 -26.86 -2.36
C GLY A 1022 -24.90 -27.11 -3.77
N GLY A 1023 -24.07 -26.23 -4.33
CA GLY A 1023 -23.44 -26.44 -5.64
C GLY A 1023 -22.64 -27.75 -5.77
N PRO A 1024 -21.87 -28.18 -4.74
CA PRO A 1024 -21.10 -29.42 -4.79
C PRO A 1024 -21.92 -30.69 -5.01
N VAL A 1025 -23.26 -30.69 -4.87
CA VAL A 1025 -24.07 -31.87 -5.20
C VAL A 1025 -23.97 -32.30 -6.66
N ILE A 1026 -23.39 -31.46 -7.54
CA ILE A 1026 -23.06 -31.82 -8.93
C ILE A 1026 -22.18 -33.06 -9.03
N PHE A 1027 -21.38 -33.35 -8.00
CA PHE A 1027 -20.53 -34.55 -7.94
C PHE A 1027 -21.33 -35.84 -7.71
N SER A 1028 -22.53 -35.75 -7.12
CA SER A 1028 -23.36 -36.90 -6.80
C SER A 1028 -24.38 -37.20 -7.90
N ALA A 1029 -24.37 -38.40 -8.44
CA ALA A 1029 -25.38 -38.83 -9.41
C ALA A 1029 -26.79 -38.86 -8.78
N ALA A 1030 -26.90 -39.17 -7.49
CA ALA A 1030 -28.16 -39.21 -6.76
C ALA A 1030 -28.76 -37.81 -6.54
N HIS A 1031 -27.93 -36.78 -6.35
CA HIS A 1031 -28.39 -35.45 -5.92
C HIS A 1031 -28.20 -34.34 -6.96
N LYS A 1032 -27.41 -34.53 -8.04
CA LYS A 1032 -27.17 -33.49 -9.06
C LYS A 1032 -28.43 -32.97 -9.75
N HIS A 1033 -29.53 -33.73 -9.74
CA HIS A 1033 -30.83 -33.29 -10.28
C HIS A 1033 -31.37 -32.03 -9.59
N LYS A 1034 -30.93 -31.74 -8.36
CA LYS A 1034 -31.26 -30.50 -7.62
C LYS A 1034 -30.73 -29.23 -8.30
N LEU A 1035 -29.78 -29.36 -9.24
CA LEU A 1035 -29.20 -28.27 -10.02
C LEU A 1035 -29.73 -28.24 -11.47
N GLN A 1036 -30.87 -28.89 -11.75
CA GLN A 1036 -31.43 -28.92 -13.11
C GLN A 1036 -31.66 -27.49 -13.66
N GLY A 1037 -31.09 -27.21 -14.83
CA GLY A 1037 -31.12 -25.89 -15.47
C GLY A 1037 -29.87 -25.03 -15.21
N ILE A 1038 -28.91 -25.50 -14.40
CA ILE A 1038 -27.67 -24.77 -14.08
C ILE A 1038 -26.86 -24.40 -15.32
N GLU A 1039 -26.89 -25.22 -16.35
CA GLU A 1039 -26.18 -24.98 -17.61
C GLU A 1039 -26.66 -23.71 -18.34
N ARG A 1040 -27.83 -23.16 -17.95
CA ARG A 1040 -28.38 -21.91 -18.48
C ARG A 1040 -27.89 -20.67 -17.73
N ALA A 1041 -27.34 -20.80 -16.53
CA ALA A 1041 -26.80 -19.68 -15.75
C ALA A 1041 -25.59 -19.01 -16.43
N ASP A 1042 -25.39 -17.72 -16.17
CA ASP A 1042 -24.24 -16.97 -16.66
C ASP A 1042 -23.01 -17.18 -15.77
N SER A 1043 -23.25 -17.38 -14.47
CA SER A 1043 -22.20 -17.65 -13.49
C SER A 1043 -22.69 -18.46 -12.29
N ILE A 1044 -21.79 -19.15 -11.61
CA ILE A 1044 -22.05 -19.85 -10.34
C ILE A 1044 -20.93 -19.58 -9.33
N GLY A 1045 -21.31 -19.25 -8.10
CA GLY A 1045 -20.42 -19.29 -6.95
C GLY A 1045 -20.47 -20.67 -6.31
N VAL A 1046 -19.33 -21.35 -6.14
CA VAL A 1046 -19.24 -22.64 -5.44
C VAL A 1046 -18.16 -22.60 -4.39
N THR A 1047 -18.42 -23.13 -3.20
CA THR A 1047 -17.49 -23.02 -2.07
C THR A 1047 -17.07 -24.40 -1.56
N PRO A 1048 -16.01 -25.00 -2.14
CA PRO A 1048 -15.50 -26.32 -1.74
C PRO A 1048 -15.16 -26.49 -0.26
N HIS A 1049 -14.82 -25.40 0.45
CA HIS A 1049 -14.52 -25.51 1.88
C HIS A 1049 -15.72 -25.82 2.78
N LYS A 1050 -16.91 -25.89 2.19
CA LYS A 1050 -18.13 -26.34 2.85
C LYS A 1050 -18.31 -27.85 2.67
N MET A 1051 -19.18 -28.27 1.75
CA MET A 1051 -19.52 -29.70 1.55
C MET A 1051 -18.32 -30.60 1.18
N LEU A 1052 -17.30 -30.07 0.51
CA LEU A 1052 -16.17 -30.91 0.07
C LEU A 1052 -15.05 -31.03 1.10
N SER A 1053 -15.21 -30.43 2.29
CA SER A 1053 -14.22 -30.46 3.38
C SER A 1053 -12.82 -29.98 2.98
N VAL A 1054 -12.73 -29.13 1.96
CA VAL A 1054 -11.48 -28.45 1.57
C VAL A 1054 -11.15 -27.40 2.64
N PRO A 1055 -9.88 -27.09 2.96
CA PRO A 1055 -9.56 -26.07 3.96
C PRO A 1055 -10.13 -24.68 3.62
N MET A 1056 -10.56 -23.97 4.65
CA MET A 1056 -10.96 -22.57 4.53
C MET A 1056 -9.73 -21.65 4.37
N THR A 1057 -9.73 -20.65 3.48
CA THR A 1057 -10.74 -20.36 2.46
C THR A 1057 -10.50 -21.17 1.18
N CYS A 1058 -11.58 -21.54 0.50
CA CYS A 1058 -11.58 -22.08 -0.86
C CYS A 1058 -12.97 -21.88 -1.48
N SER A 1059 -13.09 -20.99 -2.47
CA SER A 1059 -14.32 -20.71 -3.22
C SER A 1059 -13.95 -20.37 -4.66
N PHE A 1060 -14.87 -20.60 -5.58
CA PHE A 1060 -14.71 -20.30 -7.00
C PHE A 1060 -15.92 -19.54 -7.52
N LEU A 1061 -15.66 -18.56 -8.38
CA LEU A 1061 -16.65 -18.01 -9.28
C LEU A 1061 -16.38 -18.56 -10.67
N LEU A 1062 -17.35 -19.29 -11.23
CA LEU A 1062 -17.25 -19.95 -12.53
C LEU A 1062 -18.20 -19.28 -13.52
N GLY A 1063 -17.83 -19.28 -14.80
CA GLY A 1063 -18.61 -18.70 -15.87
C GLY A 1063 -18.46 -19.46 -17.18
N LYS A 1064 -19.40 -19.20 -18.10
CA LYS A 1064 -19.40 -19.78 -19.46
C LYS A 1064 -18.28 -19.25 -20.34
N ASP A 1065 -17.87 -18.00 -20.10
CA ASP A 1065 -16.86 -17.31 -20.91
C ASP A 1065 -16.03 -16.36 -20.05
N MET A 1066 -14.79 -16.76 -19.76
CA MET A 1066 -13.87 -15.97 -18.95
C MET A 1066 -13.42 -14.66 -19.61
N ARG A 1067 -13.62 -14.48 -20.93
CA ARG A 1067 -13.36 -13.21 -21.61
C ARG A 1067 -14.38 -12.14 -21.20
N GLN A 1068 -15.60 -12.54 -20.82
CA GLN A 1068 -16.57 -11.59 -20.24
C GLN A 1068 -16.12 -11.12 -18.88
N PHE A 1069 -15.59 -12.02 -18.06
CA PHE A 1069 -15.06 -11.70 -16.73
C PHE A 1069 -13.87 -10.74 -16.85
N GLN A 1070 -12.94 -11.03 -17.79
CA GLN A 1070 -11.80 -10.15 -18.06
C GLN A 1070 -12.25 -8.76 -18.51
N ARG A 1071 -13.09 -8.65 -19.55
CA ARG A 1071 -13.59 -7.34 -20.03
C ARG A 1071 -14.31 -6.56 -18.93
N ALA A 1072 -15.07 -7.24 -18.10
CA ALA A 1072 -15.79 -6.64 -16.98
C ALA A 1072 -14.84 -6.12 -15.89
N MET A 1073 -13.73 -6.80 -15.60
CA MET A 1073 -12.87 -6.51 -14.44
C MET A 1073 -11.57 -5.79 -14.78
N THR A 1074 -11.05 -5.94 -16.00
CA THR A 1074 -9.75 -5.41 -16.40
C THR A 1074 -9.67 -3.89 -16.31
N LEU A 1075 -8.50 -3.41 -15.87
CA LEU A 1075 -8.07 -2.03 -15.84
C LEU A 1075 -6.58 -1.96 -16.23
N PRO A 1076 -6.13 -0.91 -16.94
CA PRO A 1076 -4.73 -0.77 -17.33
C PRO A 1076 -3.86 -0.49 -16.09
N ALA A 1077 -3.21 -1.53 -15.57
CA ALA A 1077 -2.24 -1.44 -14.48
C ALA A 1077 -0.83 -1.76 -14.98
N GLY A 1078 -0.18 -0.78 -15.64
CA GLY A 1078 1.12 -0.95 -16.30
C GLY A 1078 2.31 -1.27 -15.40
N TYR A 1079 2.11 -1.39 -14.08
CA TYR A 1079 3.12 -1.91 -13.14
C TYR A 1079 3.00 -3.43 -12.90
N LEU A 1080 1.88 -4.03 -13.32
CA LEU A 1080 1.51 -5.42 -13.02
C LEU A 1080 1.25 -6.22 -14.29
N PHE A 1081 0.39 -5.71 -15.15
CA PHE A 1081 0.04 -6.32 -16.43
C PHE A 1081 0.87 -5.68 -17.53
N HIS A 1082 1.89 -6.41 -17.98
CA HIS A 1082 2.78 -5.98 -19.06
C HIS A 1082 2.31 -6.63 -20.36
N SER A 1083 1.17 -6.17 -20.90
CA SER A 1083 0.78 -6.50 -22.27
C SER A 1083 1.81 -5.90 -23.23
N ASN A 1084 2.30 -6.67 -24.20
CA ASN A 1084 3.13 -6.14 -25.27
C ASN A 1084 2.30 -5.09 -26.02
N GLU A 1085 2.63 -3.81 -25.84
CA GLU A 1085 1.90 -2.68 -26.44
C GLU A 1085 1.83 -2.75 -27.98
N ASP A 1086 2.69 -3.55 -28.62
CA ASP A 1086 2.71 -3.75 -30.07
C ASP A 1086 1.61 -4.69 -30.61
N GLU A 1087 1.01 -5.57 -29.79
CA GLU A 1087 -0.04 -6.51 -30.26
C GLU A 1087 -1.47 -6.01 -29.97
N ASP A 1088 -1.69 -5.31 -28.85
CA ASP A 1088 -3.05 -4.92 -28.38
C ASP A 1088 -3.49 -3.49 -28.73
N ALA A 1089 -2.57 -2.61 -29.17
CA ALA A 1089 -2.91 -1.24 -29.60
C ALA A 1089 -3.86 -1.19 -30.82
N SER A 1090 -4.10 -2.32 -31.49
CA SER A 1090 -5.11 -2.45 -32.55
C SER A 1090 -6.55 -2.69 -32.04
N SER A 1091 -6.77 -2.89 -30.73
CA SER A 1091 -8.10 -3.23 -30.17
C SER A 1091 -8.75 -2.14 -29.31
N ALA A 1092 -7.99 -1.16 -28.82
CA ALA A 1092 -8.51 -0.11 -27.92
C ALA A 1092 -9.26 1.03 -28.64
N ASN A 1093 -9.41 0.96 -29.96
CA ASN A 1093 -10.16 1.96 -30.72
C ASN A 1093 -11.30 1.31 -31.51
N THR A 1094 -12.41 0.99 -30.83
CA THR A 1094 -13.67 0.73 -31.53
C THR A 1094 -14.85 1.41 -30.82
N ASN A 1095 -15.07 2.67 -31.20
CA ASN A 1095 -16.44 3.10 -31.47
C ASN A 1095 -16.99 2.18 -32.58
N ALA A 1096 -18.17 1.61 -32.35
CA ALA A 1096 -18.82 0.59 -33.16
C ALA A 1096 -18.77 0.85 -34.69
N THR A 1097 -18.38 -0.17 -35.49
CA THR A 1097 -18.94 -0.57 -36.82
C THR A 1097 -18.04 -1.57 -37.58
N SER A 1098 -17.73 -2.74 -37.00
CA SER A 1098 -17.11 -3.85 -37.78
C SER A 1098 -17.87 -5.16 -37.58
N PRO A 1099 -18.03 -6.02 -38.61
CA PRO A 1099 -18.79 -7.27 -38.51
C PRO A 1099 -18.05 -8.33 -37.66
N PRO A 1100 -18.75 -9.33 -37.10
CA PRO A 1100 -18.25 -10.20 -36.03
C PRO A 1100 -17.28 -11.32 -36.45
N ASP A 1101 -16.94 -11.48 -37.73
CA ASP A 1101 -16.51 -12.78 -38.26
C ASP A 1101 -15.04 -12.87 -38.72
N VAL A 1102 -14.09 -12.34 -37.94
CA VAL A 1102 -12.66 -12.67 -38.13
C VAL A 1102 -12.03 -13.11 -36.82
N GLU A 1103 -12.06 -14.42 -36.58
CA GLU A 1103 -11.34 -15.09 -35.48
C GLU A 1103 -9.83 -14.85 -35.60
N ARG A 1104 -9.29 -13.87 -34.86
CA ARG A 1104 -7.88 -13.93 -34.46
C ARG A 1104 -7.74 -15.00 -33.37
N PRO A 1105 -6.61 -15.73 -33.28
CA PRO A 1105 -6.35 -16.59 -32.14
C PRO A 1105 -6.20 -15.70 -30.91
N GLU A 1106 -7.27 -15.58 -30.14
CA GLU A 1106 -7.31 -14.73 -28.94
C GLU A 1106 -6.35 -15.27 -27.88
N ALA A 1107 -5.54 -14.39 -27.32
CA ALA A 1107 -4.55 -14.75 -26.30
C ALA A 1107 -5.24 -15.36 -25.08
N GLU A 1108 -4.74 -16.52 -24.66
CA GLU A 1108 -5.19 -17.22 -23.47
C GLU A 1108 -4.90 -16.37 -22.21
N ILE A 1109 -5.89 -16.22 -21.31
CA ILE A 1109 -5.75 -15.34 -20.12
C ILE A 1109 -4.88 -16.03 -19.07
N TRP A 1110 -3.63 -15.59 -18.91
CA TRP A 1110 -2.68 -16.15 -17.95
C TRP A 1110 -2.53 -15.32 -16.67
N ASP A 1111 -2.75 -14.01 -16.74
CA ASP A 1111 -2.66 -13.12 -15.60
C ASP A 1111 -4.01 -13.05 -14.88
N LEU A 1112 -4.17 -13.98 -13.93
CA LEU A 1112 -5.44 -14.26 -13.28
C LEU A 1112 -5.99 -13.12 -12.42
N ALA A 1113 -5.17 -12.14 -12.01
CA ALA A 1113 -5.67 -10.96 -11.30
C ALA A 1113 -6.54 -10.06 -12.18
N ASP A 1114 -6.45 -10.18 -13.51
CA ASP A 1114 -7.26 -9.40 -14.46
C ASP A 1114 -8.75 -9.83 -14.50
N LEU A 1115 -9.09 -10.91 -13.78
CA LEU A 1115 -10.43 -11.50 -13.71
C LEU A 1115 -11.18 -11.13 -12.41
N THR A 1116 -10.62 -10.28 -11.54
CA THR A 1116 -11.06 -10.13 -10.15
C THR A 1116 -10.71 -8.75 -9.59
N PRO A 1117 -11.45 -8.24 -8.58
CA PRO A 1117 -11.10 -6.96 -7.95
C PRO A 1117 -9.84 -7.05 -7.06
N GLN A 1118 -9.30 -8.25 -6.83
CA GLN A 1118 -8.13 -8.46 -5.99
C GLN A 1118 -6.84 -8.30 -6.79
N CYS A 1119 -5.89 -7.50 -6.27
CA CYS A 1119 -4.52 -7.51 -6.75
C CYS A 1119 -3.77 -8.75 -6.20
N GLY A 1120 -3.56 -8.83 -4.88
CA GLY A 1120 -2.89 -9.97 -4.27
C GLY A 1120 -3.84 -11.13 -3.99
N ARG A 1121 -3.45 -12.35 -4.38
CA ARG A 1121 -4.29 -13.56 -4.28
C ARG A 1121 -3.50 -14.78 -3.85
N ARG A 1122 -4.15 -15.63 -3.03
CA ARG A 1122 -3.61 -16.92 -2.60
C ARG A 1122 -3.96 -18.00 -3.63
N GLY A 1123 -3.07 -18.97 -3.82
CA GLY A 1123 -3.31 -20.13 -4.70
C GLY A 1123 -4.30 -21.17 -4.16
N ASP A 1124 -5.48 -20.74 -3.72
CA ASP A 1124 -6.46 -21.59 -3.01
C ASP A 1124 -7.00 -22.73 -3.89
N ALA A 1125 -6.88 -22.63 -5.22
CA ALA A 1125 -7.28 -23.72 -6.11
C ALA A 1125 -6.44 -25.00 -5.96
N LEU A 1126 -5.20 -24.90 -5.47
CA LEU A 1126 -4.36 -26.07 -5.18
C LEU A 1126 -5.02 -27.00 -4.16
N LYS A 1127 -5.76 -26.45 -3.20
CA LYS A 1127 -6.42 -27.22 -2.14
C LYS A 1127 -7.45 -28.18 -2.74
N LEU A 1128 -8.36 -27.64 -3.58
CA LEU A 1128 -9.35 -28.46 -4.28
C LEU A 1128 -8.66 -29.42 -5.26
N ALA A 1129 -7.66 -28.97 -6.00
CA ALA A 1129 -6.94 -29.81 -6.97
C ALA A 1129 -6.38 -31.07 -6.31
N LEU A 1130 -5.67 -30.92 -5.19
CA LEU A 1130 -5.07 -32.04 -4.47
C LEU A 1130 -6.13 -32.95 -3.83
N SER A 1131 -7.17 -32.38 -3.22
CA SER A 1131 -8.29 -33.17 -2.68
C SER A 1131 -8.99 -33.97 -3.78
N TRP A 1132 -9.21 -33.37 -4.96
CA TRP A 1132 -9.84 -34.04 -6.09
C TRP A 1132 -8.94 -35.13 -6.70
N ILE A 1133 -7.63 -34.89 -6.80
CA ILE A 1133 -6.67 -35.91 -7.23
C ILE A 1133 -6.65 -37.10 -6.26
N TYR A 1134 -6.69 -36.84 -4.95
CA TYR A 1134 -6.60 -37.88 -3.93
C TYR A 1134 -7.89 -38.70 -3.79
N HIS A 1135 -9.06 -38.03 -3.74
CA HIS A 1135 -10.35 -38.71 -3.53
C HIS A 1135 -11.06 -39.12 -4.83
N GLY A 1136 -10.73 -38.47 -5.95
CA GLY A 1136 -11.50 -38.57 -7.18
C GLY A 1136 -12.91 -37.98 -7.05
N SER A 1137 -13.63 -37.87 -8.17
CA SER A 1137 -15.04 -37.45 -8.15
C SER A 1137 -15.91 -38.44 -7.37
N SER A 1138 -15.59 -39.74 -7.42
CA SER A 1138 -16.32 -40.79 -6.69
C SER A 1138 -16.18 -40.68 -5.17
N GLY A 1139 -15.03 -40.20 -4.67
CA GLY A 1139 -14.84 -39.95 -3.24
C GLY A 1139 -15.68 -38.77 -2.76
N PHE A 1140 -15.75 -37.69 -3.56
CA PHE A 1140 -16.66 -36.57 -3.27
C PHE A 1140 -18.13 -37.00 -3.33
N GLU A 1141 -18.53 -37.78 -4.33
CA GLU A 1141 -19.87 -38.37 -4.44
C GLU A 1141 -20.24 -39.17 -3.17
N ALA A 1142 -19.40 -40.14 -2.77
CA ALA A 1142 -19.65 -40.95 -1.59
C ALA A 1142 -19.74 -40.12 -0.29
N SER A 1143 -18.89 -39.09 -0.17
CA SER A 1143 -18.92 -38.16 0.96
C SER A 1143 -20.25 -37.39 1.03
N ILE A 1144 -20.71 -36.89 -0.12
CA ILE A 1144 -21.97 -36.14 -0.24
C ILE A 1144 -23.16 -37.03 0.10
N ASP A 1145 -23.23 -38.22 -0.50
CA ASP A 1145 -24.33 -39.16 -0.31
C ASP A 1145 -24.41 -39.65 1.15
N SER A 1146 -23.25 -39.88 1.78
CA SER A 1146 -23.17 -40.23 3.21
C SER A 1146 -23.74 -39.13 4.10
N ALA A 1147 -23.39 -37.87 3.85
CA ALA A 1147 -23.93 -36.75 4.62
C ALA A 1147 -25.44 -36.54 4.41
N PHE A 1148 -25.95 -36.75 3.19
CA PHE A 1148 -27.41 -36.76 2.94
C PHE A 1148 -28.11 -37.89 3.71
N SER A 1149 -27.51 -39.09 3.74
CA SER A 1149 -28.02 -40.22 4.53
C SER A 1149 -28.03 -39.92 6.04
N ALA A 1150 -26.99 -39.27 6.55
CA ALA A 1150 -26.94 -38.81 7.94
C ALA A 1150 -28.01 -37.76 8.24
N ALA A 1151 -28.26 -36.81 7.33
CA ALA A 1151 -29.29 -35.80 7.49
C ALA A 1151 -30.70 -36.43 7.50
N ALA A 1152 -30.97 -37.36 6.58
CA ALA A 1152 -32.21 -38.14 6.57
C ALA A 1152 -32.40 -38.93 7.87
N THR A 1153 -31.34 -39.58 8.35
CA THR A 1153 -31.37 -40.32 9.62
C THR A 1153 -31.71 -39.40 10.80
N LEU A 1154 -31.14 -38.19 10.86
CA LEU A 1154 -31.48 -37.22 11.91
C LEU A 1154 -32.93 -36.74 11.77
N ALA A 1155 -33.41 -36.50 10.56
CA ALA A 1155 -34.80 -36.13 10.32
C ALA A 1155 -35.78 -37.24 10.73
N ASP A 1156 -35.44 -38.52 10.50
CA ASP A 1156 -36.21 -39.67 10.96
C ASP A 1156 -36.24 -39.77 12.48
N LEU A 1157 -35.10 -39.57 13.16
CA LEU A 1157 -35.02 -39.58 14.62
C LEU A 1157 -35.86 -38.44 15.24
N VAL A 1158 -35.82 -37.25 14.65
CA VAL A 1158 -36.59 -36.09 15.08
C VAL A 1158 -38.09 -36.29 14.81
N SER A 1159 -38.47 -36.77 13.63
CA SER A 1159 -39.88 -36.93 13.23
C SER A 1159 -40.59 -38.09 13.94
N SER A 1160 -39.85 -39.14 14.33
CA SER A 1160 -40.39 -40.26 15.10
C SER A 1160 -40.57 -39.97 16.59
N ASN A 1161 -40.05 -38.83 17.07
CA ASN A 1161 -40.10 -38.45 18.48
C ASN A 1161 -41.09 -37.31 18.73
N ALA A 1162 -42.12 -37.58 19.54
CA ALA A 1162 -43.20 -36.64 19.85
C ALA A 1162 -42.75 -35.37 20.59
N ALA A 1163 -41.56 -35.38 21.22
CA ALA A 1163 -40.99 -34.21 21.86
C ALA A 1163 -40.41 -33.20 20.84
N PHE A 1164 -40.32 -33.55 19.56
CA PHE A 1164 -39.76 -32.68 18.54
C PHE A 1164 -40.78 -32.34 17.46
N THR A 1165 -40.54 -31.24 16.75
CA THR A 1165 -41.33 -30.87 15.57
C THR A 1165 -40.37 -30.52 14.44
N LEU A 1166 -40.32 -31.38 13.42
CA LEU A 1166 -39.49 -31.18 12.25
C LEU A 1166 -40.00 -29.97 11.45
N VAL A 1167 -39.07 -29.08 11.07
CA VAL A 1167 -39.29 -27.94 10.18
C VAL A 1167 -38.83 -28.26 8.76
N SER A 1168 -37.70 -28.97 8.63
CA SER A 1168 -37.21 -29.44 7.33
C SER A 1168 -38.15 -30.47 6.67
N GLU A 1169 -38.06 -30.60 5.35
CA GLU A 1169 -38.64 -31.76 4.65
C GLU A 1169 -37.97 -33.07 5.10
N ASN A 1170 -38.67 -34.20 4.95
CA ASN A 1170 -38.09 -35.53 5.16
C ASN A 1170 -38.28 -36.38 3.88
N PRO A 1171 -37.22 -36.75 3.15
CA PRO A 1171 -35.80 -36.47 3.44
C PRO A 1171 -35.45 -34.97 3.31
N PRO A 1172 -34.47 -34.46 4.09
CA PRO A 1172 -34.03 -33.06 4.01
C PRO A 1172 -33.54 -32.68 2.61
N PRO A 1173 -33.75 -31.41 2.18
CA PRO A 1173 -33.30 -30.97 0.87
C PRO A 1173 -31.77 -30.84 0.78
N CYS A 1174 -31.09 -30.70 1.92
CA CYS A 1174 -29.65 -30.56 2.09
C CYS A 1174 -29.19 -31.11 3.46
N TRP A 1175 -27.94 -30.90 3.89
CA TRP A 1175 -27.38 -31.58 5.08
C TRP A 1175 -27.82 -30.99 6.42
N GLN A 1176 -28.48 -29.84 6.41
CA GLN A 1176 -29.01 -29.25 7.61
C GLN A 1176 -30.44 -29.72 7.90
N VAL A 1177 -30.71 -29.99 9.17
CA VAL A 1177 -32.01 -30.43 9.68
C VAL A 1177 -32.49 -29.41 10.69
N CYS A 1178 -33.66 -28.83 10.42
CA CYS A 1178 -34.28 -27.79 11.20
C CYS A 1178 -35.45 -28.35 12.00
N PHE A 1179 -35.51 -28.07 13.30
CA PHE A 1179 -36.60 -28.57 14.16
C PHE A 1179 -36.74 -27.79 15.47
N TYR A 1180 -37.92 -27.87 16.07
CA TYR A 1180 -38.19 -27.42 17.44
C TYR A 1180 -38.14 -28.59 18.42
N TYR A 1181 -37.82 -28.28 19.68
CA TYR A 1181 -38.06 -29.17 20.82
C TYR A 1181 -39.23 -28.62 21.64
N ASN A 1182 -40.22 -29.47 21.93
CA ASN A 1182 -41.46 -29.16 22.64
C ASN A 1182 -42.11 -27.85 22.15
N LYS A 1183 -42.35 -27.77 20.83
CA LYS A 1183 -42.88 -26.58 20.16
C LYS A 1183 -44.17 -26.11 20.80
N GLN A 1184 -44.22 -24.83 21.15
CA GLN A 1184 -45.39 -24.16 21.73
C GLN A 1184 -45.90 -23.08 20.79
N ALA A 1185 -47.09 -22.53 21.06
CA ALA A 1185 -47.59 -21.38 20.31
C ALA A 1185 -46.82 -20.08 20.65
N ASP A 1186 -46.16 -20.04 21.82
CA ASP A 1186 -45.41 -18.88 22.30
C ASP A 1186 -44.02 -18.79 21.65
N LYS A 1187 -43.82 -17.73 20.87
CA LYS A 1187 -42.58 -17.41 20.14
C LYS A 1187 -41.39 -17.17 21.06
N GLU A 1188 -41.57 -16.44 22.16
CA GLU A 1188 -40.49 -16.10 23.08
C GLU A 1188 -40.04 -17.32 23.85
N LYS A 1189 -41.00 -18.14 24.30
CA LYS A 1189 -40.71 -19.39 25.01
C LYS A 1189 -39.96 -20.40 24.15
N ASN A 1190 -40.37 -20.61 22.90
CA ASN A 1190 -39.63 -21.48 21.97
C ASN A 1190 -38.19 -20.97 21.78
N SER A 1191 -38.02 -19.65 21.62
CA SER A 1191 -36.70 -19.05 21.45
C SER A 1191 -35.80 -19.26 22.66
N LYS A 1192 -36.33 -19.01 23.87
CA LYS A 1192 -35.60 -19.20 25.13
C LYS A 1192 -35.24 -20.67 25.37
N THR A 1193 -36.16 -21.60 25.07
CA THR A 1193 -35.92 -23.05 25.18
C THR A 1193 -34.79 -23.50 24.24
N THR A 1194 -34.86 -23.14 22.96
CA THR A 1194 -33.83 -23.50 21.97
C THR A 1194 -32.46 -22.92 22.35
N GLU A 1195 -32.39 -21.64 22.71
CA GLU A 1195 -31.13 -21.00 23.13
C GLU A 1195 -30.52 -21.63 24.38
N THR A 1196 -31.35 -21.96 25.37
CA THR A 1196 -30.89 -22.54 26.63
C THR A 1196 -30.33 -23.94 26.40
N ILE A 1197 -31.03 -24.76 25.62
CA ILE A 1197 -30.57 -26.10 25.26
C ILE A 1197 -29.28 -26.02 24.44
N ALA A 1198 -29.21 -25.17 23.41
CA ALA A 1198 -28.00 -24.99 22.59
C ALA A 1198 -26.78 -24.61 23.43
N LYS A 1199 -26.92 -23.71 24.41
CA LYS A 1199 -25.84 -23.35 25.36
C LYS A 1199 -25.43 -24.53 26.26
N LYS A 1200 -26.39 -25.30 26.76
CA LYS A 1200 -26.15 -26.46 27.64
C LYS A 1200 -25.63 -27.70 26.91
N LEU A 1201 -25.70 -27.75 25.58
CA LEU A 1201 -25.09 -28.81 24.77
C LEU A 1201 -23.57 -28.72 24.72
N ILE A 1202 -22.98 -27.52 24.81
CA ILE A 1202 -21.53 -27.31 24.69
C ILE A 1202 -20.74 -28.11 25.75
N PRO A 1203 -21.08 -28.05 27.05
CA PRO A 1203 -20.45 -28.89 28.09
C PRO A 1203 -20.66 -30.39 27.90
N ARG A 1204 -21.66 -30.80 27.11
CA ARG A 1204 -21.90 -32.21 26.75
C ARG A 1204 -21.16 -32.64 25.49
N GLY A 1205 -20.39 -31.75 24.88
CA GLY A 1205 -19.60 -32.06 23.68
C GLY A 1205 -20.40 -31.99 22.39
N PHE A 1206 -21.45 -31.16 22.35
CA PHE A 1206 -22.19 -30.83 21.12
C PHE A 1206 -22.29 -29.32 20.93
N MET A 1207 -22.11 -28.85 19.71
CA MET A 1207 -22.29 -27.45 19.34
C MET A 1207 -23.21 -27.38 18.12
N VAL A 1208 -24.36 -26.74 18.31
CA VAL A 1208 -25.45 -26.66 17.34
C VAL A 1208 -25.95 -25.22 17.30
N ASP A 1209 -26.24 -24.74 16.09
CA ASP A 1209 -26.75 -23.38 15.88
C ASP A 1209 -28.29 -23.37 15.94
N TYR A 1210 -28.84 -22.16 15.93
CA TYR A 1210 -30.27 -21.96 15.78
C TYR A 1210 -30.56 -20.79 14.84
N ALA A 1211 -31.75 -20.83 14.24
CA ALA A 1211 -32.20 -19.81 13.29
C ALA A 1211 -33.57 -19.25 13.71
N PRO A 1212 -33.88 -17.99 13.36
CA PRO A 1212 -35.21 -17.43 13.60
C PRO A 1212 -36.25 -18.15 12.74
N GLY A 1213 -37.45 -18.33 13.30
CA GLY A 1213 -38.64 -18.83 12.60
C GLY A 1213 -39.90 -18.10 13.04
N GLU A 1214 -41.01 -18.36 12.34
CA GLU A 1214 -42.30 -17.69 12.56
C GLU A 1214 -42.79 -17.83 14.01
N VAL A 1215 -42.62 -19.03 14.59
CA VAL A 1215 -43.03 -19.36 15.96
C VAL A 1215 -41.83 -19.39 16.91
N GLY A 1216 -40.78 -18.61 16.64
CA GLY A 1216 -39.58 -18.50 17.49
C GLY A 1216 -38.39 -19.24 16.92
N LYS A 1217 -37.24 -19.17 17.61
CA LYS A 1217 -36.01 -19.80 17.14
C LYS A 1217 -36.12 -21.33 17.16
N PHE A 1218 -35.56 -22.00 16.15
CA PHE A 1218 -35.48 -23.45 16.03
C PHE A 1218 -34.04 -23.89 15.86
N PHE A 1219 -33.71 -25.14 16.19
CA PHE A 1219 -32.38 -25.69 15.98
C PHE A 1219 -32.10 -25.84 14.50
N ARG A 1220 -30.87 -25.49 14.08
CA ARG A 1220 -30.34 -25.76 12.75
C ARG A 1220 -29.09 -26.62 12.90
N VAL A 1221 -29.29 -27.93 12.86
CA VAL A 1221 -28.19 -28.90 12.97
C VAL A 1221 -27.62 -29.17 11.59
N VAL A 1222 -26.32 -28.97 11.39
CA VAL A 1222 -25.63 -29.28 10.13
C VAL A 1222 -24.82 -30.56 10.30
N VAL A 1223 -25.18 -31.63 9.58
CA VAL A 1223 -24.41 -32.87 9.61
C VAL A 1223 -23.23 -32.83 8.63
N ASN A 1224 -22.22 -33.65 8.88
CA ASN A 1224 -21.00 -33.73 8.09
C ASN A 1224 -20.78 -35.17 7.57
N PRO A 1225 -19.94 -35.38 6.54
CA PRO A 1225 -19.71 -36.70 5.98
C PRO A 1225 -19.22 -37.76 6.97
N ALA A 1226 -18.49 -37.33 8.01
CA ALA A 1226 -17.95 -38.20 9.05
C ALA A 1226 -18.92 -38.45 10.22
N THR A 1227 -20.09 -37.78 10.26
CA THR A 1227 -21.05 -37.89 11.36
C THR A 1227 -21.65 -39.29 11.42
N ARG A 1228 -21.40 -40.01 12.52
CA ARG A 1228 -21.91 -41.37 12.73
C ARG A 1228 -23.35 -41.34 13.22
N LYS A 1229 -24.11 -42.40 12.92
CA LYS A 1229 -25.47 -42.61 13.43
C LYS A 1229 -25.56 -42.45 14.95
N GLY A 1230 -24.62 -43.05 15.69
CA GLY A 1230 -24.58 -42.93 17.15
C GLY A 1230 -24.43 -41.48 17.64
N THR A 1231 -23.71 -40.63 16.90
CA THR A 1231 -23.62 -39.19 17.23
C THR A 1231 -24.96 -38.49 17.08
N LEU A 1232 -25.75 -38.83 16.06
CA LEU A 1232 -27.09 -38.29 15.84
C LEU A 1232 -28.08 -38.73 16.93
N GLU A 1233 -28.08 -40.02 17.26
CA GLU A 1233 -28.88 -40.59 18.35
C GLU A 1233 -28.52 -39.93 19.70
N GLY A 1234 -27.22 -39.73 19.93
CA GLY A 1234 -26.69 -39.04 21.10
C GLY A 1234 -27.11 -37.57 21.19
N LEU A 1235 -27.10 -36.83 20.08
CA LEU A 1235 -27.56 -35.44 20.04
C LEU A 1235 -29.03 -35.32 20.43
N VAL A 1236 -29.90 -36.16 19.84
CA VAL A 1236 -31.34 -36.17 20.16
C VAL A 1236 -31.55 -36.45 21.65
N LYS A 1237 -30.88 -37.47 22.18
CA LYS A 1237 -30.90 -37.82 23.60
C LYS A 1237 -30.44 -36.67 24.50
N ALA A 1238 -29.33 -36.00 24.14
CA ALA A 1238 -28.81 -34.86 24.90
C ALA A 1238 -29.80 -33.68 24.93
N ILE A 1239 -30.48 -33.41 23.81
CA ILE A 1239 -31.52 -32.36 23.74
C ILE A 1239 -32.70 -32.72 24.65
N GLU A 1240 -33.14 -33.98 24.67
CA GLU A 1240 -34.23 -34.43 25.54
C GLU A 1240 -33.89 -34.31 27.03
N GLU A 1241 -32.71 -34.76 27.43
CA GLU A 1241 -32.27 -34.71 28.83
C GLU A 1241 -32.16 -33.26 29.32
N ILE A 1242 -31.50 -32.39 28.55
CA ILE A 1242 -31.41 -30.96 28.88
C ILE A 1242 -32.80 -30.32 28.87
N GLY A 1243 -33.64 -30.68 27.90
CA GLY A 1243 -35.00 -30.19 27.77
C GLY A 1243 -35.85 -30.52 29.00
N GLY A 1244 -35.74 -31.74 29.51
CA GLY A 1244 -36.38 -32.19 30.75
C GLY A 1244 -35.87 -31.45 31.99
N GLU A 1245 -34.56 -31.18 32.08
CA GLU A 1245 -33.97 -30.39 33.18
C GLU A 1245 -34.42 -28.92 33.20
N THR A 1246 -34.87 -28.41 32.05
CA THR A 1246 -35.20 -26.98 31.85
C THR A 1246 -36.72 -26.72 31.90
N GLN A 1247 -37.54 -27.76 32.12
CA GLN A 1247 -39.01 -27.68 32.22
C GLN A 1247 -39.56 -27.56 33.66
N VAL A 1248 -38.75 -27.15 34.63
CA VAL A 1248 -39.21 -26.76 35.98
C VAL A 1248 -39.61 -25.28 36.01
#